data_AF-A0AAV7YW85-F1
#
_entry.id   AF-A0AAV7YW85-F1
#
_cell.length_a   1.000
_cell.length_b   1.000
_cell.length_c   1.000
_cell.angle_alpha   90.00
_cell.angle_beta   90.00
_cell.angle_gamma   90.00
#
_symmetry.space_group_name_H-M   'P 1'
#
loop_
_entity.id
_entity.type
_entity.pdbx_description
1 polymer ?
#
loop_
_entity_poly.entity_id
_entity_poly.type
_entity_poly.pdbx_seq_one_letter_code
_entity_poly.pdbx_strand_id
1 'polypeptide(L)'
;MKKDPKIKSYSGVKWELTRVLSGLFQFVAQKFVDSYQESTKKTLNLNEHSVQWVLTVPAIWEDQSKEIMRKAFYKSGLIPSKNSDDLIFCYEPEAAALDFFYSLKNKYDLNMKKVLVIDQGGGTIDMTMIRPRIENKKITEFEILMVPKGGDFGSTYIDKQFLKFFQSFLNLNDNQFSQFKNDCPKGLLKLMYAWENIKIGILKEEMTRNDSHLIEMPKIVVKYLKKTFGIKDFEYLTDLFNQMNQNSGLSKIKWNDDEDEIELKGDRVKSFFKKPLQKFRAYLNNLKQKSDIFRQSEIVFFTGGLSNSDYFRESIKKLLGRNTYQYMLSPYPDKSIVIGAVRYGIDPKIISIRKSSYTYGILVSPKFDSRCHDSNYKYSIQNENNQREDRCANVFQPIIFKGDTIKLSKPMKERFTPIQKNSTEMKINILRTEKKWDTNYQSIYLDSQDVIIMASFSIPIPQSNLPINKQKLEISFHFATTEIKIFMKYLPNTRFNKELSLNYDEIQKKDELLEIPKSPSIHTFLIIDTSGSMNDNDVVPSNNKSWYSRNHFPNNRFGAVLEAVGEYIIERQKVSSNDRITLIYFDSYANLIFSNEELATNLIVNFSQPNYGGTYFNEGFKLAYKNLEQINLEGRTPKMIIFSDGGNCGSNTSLHQLLEGYMNGPYGRKGLHIDAILLGSNSYQSDMDEITKIGKGRSLQSNTSEGLAKSFIQLAQN
;
A
#
# COMPACT_ATOMS: atom_id res chain seq x y z
N MET A 1 -0.36 2.96 -21.66
CA MET A 1 -1.27 3.52 -20.64
C MET A 1 -2.64 3.86 -21.23
N LYS A 2 -3.72 3.27 -20.71
CA LYS A 2 -5.09 3.75 -21.01
C LYS A 2 -5.24 5.19 -20.44
N LYS A 3 -5.96 6.06 -21.15
CA LYS A 3 -6.23 7.45 -20.70
C LYS A 3 -6.99 7.42 -19.36
N ASP A 4 -6.70 8.39 -18.49
CA ASP A 4 -7.42 8.61 -17.23
C ASP A 4 -8.94 8.72 -17.50
N PRO A 5 -9.79 7.93 -16.81
CA PRO A 5 -11.23 8.02 -16.99
C PRO A 5 -11.73 9.44 -16.73
N LYS A 6 -12.61 9.95 -17.59
CA LYS A 6 -13.26 11.25 -17.38
C LYS A 6 -14.62 11.06 -16.75
N ILE A 7 -14.87 11.76 -15.64
CA ILE A 7 -16.18 11.84 -14.99
C ILE A 7 -16.83 13.18 -15.28
N LYS A 8 -18.16 13.19 -15.38
CA LYS A 8 -18.96 14.38 -15.71
C LYS A 8 -19.62 14.91 -14.43
N SER A 9 -19.43 16.18 -14.10
CA SER A 9 -20.17 16.85 -13.03
C SER A 9 -21.65 17.02 -13.40
N TYR A 10 -22.50 17.36 -12.42
CA TYR A 10 -23.89 17.75 -12.70
C TYR A 10 -23.99 18.97 -13.62
N SER A 11 -23.05 19.91 -13.55
CA SER A 11 -22.97 21.05 -14.50
C SER A 11 -22.49 20.65 -15.90
N GLY A 12 -22.18 19.37 -16.12
CA GLY A 12 -21.78 18.83 -17.41
C GLY A 12 -20.30 18.95 -17.75
N VAL A 13 -19.49 19.51 -16.85
CA VAL A 13 -18.03 19.64 -17.00
C VAL A 13 -17.37 18.28 -16.80
N LYS A 14 -16.46 17.92 -17.71
CA LYS A 14 -15.70 16.67 -17.63
C LYS A 14 -14.37 16.89 -16.91
N TRP A 15 -14.10 16.07 -15.89
CA TRP A 15 -12.87 16.08 -15.11
C TRP A 15 -12.17 14.72 -15.20
N GLU A 16 -10.84 14.71 -15.14
CA GLU A 16 -10.10 13.47 -14.93
C GLU A 16 -10.41 12.90 -13.54
N LEU A 17 -10.68 11.60 -13.47
CA LEU A 17 -11.05 10.92 -12.23
C LEU A 17 -9.93 11.08 -11.18
N THR A 18 -8.66 10.91 -11.57
CA THR A 18 -7.55 11.06 -10.62
C THR A 18 -7.45 12.49 -10.08
N ARG A 19 -7.82 13.50 -10.86
CA ARG A 19 -7.81 14.90 -10.40
C ARG A 19 -8.89 15.15 -9.34
N VAL A 20 -10.09 14.62 -9.55
CA VAL A 20 -11.18 14.76 -8.58
C VAL A 20 -10.86 14.02 -7.29
N LEU A 21 -10.36 12.78 -7.39
CA LEU A 21 -9.95 11.99 -6.24
C LEU A 21 -8.79 12.63 -5.48
N SER A 22 -7.78 13.15 -6.18
CA SER A 22 -6.65 13.88 -5.57
C SER A 22 -7.15 15.06 -4.73
N GLY A 23 -8.07 15.87 -5.26
CA GLY A 23 -8.66 16.99 -4.52
C GLY A 23 -9.49 16.54 -3.31
N LEU A 24 -10.20 15.41 -3.43
CA LEU A 24 -10.90 14.80 -2.30
C LEU A 24 -9.94 14.36 -1.19
N PHE A 25 -8.82 13.72 -1.54
CA PHE A 25 -7.82 13.30 -0.55
C PHE A 25 -7.18 14.50 0.15
N GLN A 26 -6.84 15.57 -0.59
CA GLN A 26 -6.35 16.82 0.01
C GLN A 26 -7.37 17.41 0.99
N PHE A 27 -8.66 17.43 0.61
CA PHE A 27 -9.72 17.92 1.48
C PHE A 27 -9.86 17.08 2.76
N VAL A 28 -9.84 15.74 2.64
CA VAL A 28 -9.91 14.84 3.80
C VAL A 28 -8.69 14.99 4.70
N ALA A 29 -7.48 15.09 4.12
CA ALA A 29 -6.26 15.31 4.88
C ALA A 29 -6.28 16.64 5.63
N GLN A 30 -6.76 17.71 4.99
CA GLN A 30 -6.93 19.00 5.66
C GLN A 30 -7.93 18.89 6.82
N LYS A 31 -9.06 18.19 6.63
CA LYS A 31 -10.02 17.97 7.71
C LYS A 31 -9.44 17.17 8.87
N PHE A 32 -8.61 16.18 8.58
CA PHE A 32 -7.86 15.46 9.60
C PHE A 32 -6.93 16.39 10.39
N VAL A 33 -6.18 17.26 9.71
CA VAL A 33 -5.32 18.26 10.38
C VAL A 33 -6.14 19.19 11.26
N ASP A 34 -7.21 19.77 10.72
CA ASP A 34 -8.12 20.67 11.46
C ASP A 34 -8.60 19.99 12.75
N SER A 35 -9.12 18.76 12.65
CA SER A 35 -9.62 17.99 13.80
C SER A 35 -8.51 17.57 14.78
N TYR A 36 -7.32 17.22 14.30
CA TYR A 36 -6.18 16.89 15.14
C TYR A 36 -5.71 18.11 15.95
N GLN A 37 -5.56 19.26 15.29
CA GLN A 37 -5.14 20.50 15.93
C GLN A 37 -6.18 20.98 16.94
N GLU A 38 -7.47 20.88 16.60
CA GLU A 38 -8.57 21.24 17.50
C GLU A 38 -8.59 20.37 18.77
N SER A 39 -8.41 19.05 18.62
CA SER A 39 -8.49 18.08 19.71
C SER A 39 -7.24 18.02 20.58
N THR A 40 -6.05 18.16 19.99
CA THR A 40 -4.77 18.02 20.72
C THR A 40 -4.15 19.34 21.15
N LYS A 41 -4.61 20.47 20.58
CA LYS A 41 -3.99 21.80 20.70
C LYS A 41 -2.54 21.83 20.21
N LYS A 42 -2.10 20.85 19.42
CA LYS A 42 -0.76 20.78 18.82
C LYS A 42 -0.82 21.07 17.33
N THR A 43 0.15 21.84 16.83
CA THR A 43 0.31 22.04 15.39
C THR A 43 0.83 20.77 14.72
N LEU A 44 0.10 20.31 13.70
CA LEU A 44 0.56 19.26 12.79
C LEU A 44 0.83 19.89 11.42
N ASN A 45 2.10 19.90 11.03
CA ASN A 45 2.51 20.28 9.67
C ASN A 45 2.61 19.00 8.84
N LEU A 46 1.61 18.72 8.01
CA LEU A 46 1.65 17.57 7.11
C LEU A 46 2.74 17.76 6.06
N ASN A 47 3.67 16.83 6.02
CA ASN A 47 4.46 16.50 4.84
C ASN A 47 4.14 15.07 4.40
N GLU A 48 4.68 14.68 3.26
CA GLU A 48 4.43 13.39 2.60
C GLU A 48 4.87 12.14 3.40
N HIS A 49 5.65 12.31 4.49
CA HIS A 49 6.08 11.24 5.38
C HIS A 49 5.45 11.32 6.79
N SER A 50 4.58 12.29 7.03
CA SER A 50 4.07 12.57 8.38
C SER A 50 3.05 11.55 8.87
N VAL A 51 2.39 10.86 7.94
CA VAL A 51 1.23 10.01 8.23
C VAL A 51 1.28 8.78 7.33
N GLN A 52 1.14 7.60 7.94
CA GLN A 52 0.78 6.40 7.20
C GLN A 52 -0.73 6.38 6.97
N TRP A 53 -1.12 6.39 5.71
CA TRP A 53 -2.50 6.41 5.26
C TRP A 53 -3.00 5.00 4.96
N VAL A 54 -4.18 4.67 5.46
CA VAL A 54 -4.89 3.44 5.10
C VAL A 54 -6.05 3.80 4.19
N LEU A 55 -5.99 3.35 2.94
CA LEU A 55 -7.03 3.56 1.95
C LEU A 55 -7.86 2.30 1.78
N THR A 56 -9.16 2.38 2.10
CA THR A 56 -10.06 1.24 1.99
C THR A 56 -10.55 1.08 0.56
N VAL A 57 -10.66 -0.17 0.11
CA VAL A 57 -11.19 -0.51 -1.22
C VAL A 57 -12.09 -1.74 -1.15
N PRO A 58 -13.11 -1.86 -2.02
CA PRO A 58 -13.90 -3.07 -2.12
C PRO A 58 -13.03 -4.28 -2.43
N ALA A 59 -13.29 -5.40 -1.76
CA ALA A 59 -12.49 -6.60 -1.90
C ALA A 59 -12.58 -7.26 -3.28
N ILE A 60 -13.63 -6.94 -4.05
CA ILE A 60 -13.86 -7.42 -5.41
C ILE A 60 -13.16 -6.56 -6.49
N TRP A 61 -12.51 -5.46 -6.12
CA TRP A 61 -11.87 -4.58 -7.10
C TRP A 61 -10.65 -5.22 -7.75
N GLU A 62 -10.54 -5.00 -9.06
CA GLU A 62 -9.36 -5.32 -9.85
C GLU A 62 -8.18 -4.40 -9.50
N ASP A 63 -6.97 -4.88 -9.79
CA ASP A 63 -5.73 -4.14 -9.52
C ASP A 63 -5.68 -2.80 -10.27
N GLN A 64 -6.34 -2.71 -11.44
CA GLN A 64 -6.49 -1.44 -12.18
C GLN A 64 -7.17 -0.35 -11.34
N SER A 65 -8.23 -0.70 -10.62
CA SER A 65 -8.99 0.27 -9.83
C SER A 65 -8.16 0.77 -8.64
N LYS A 66 -7.46 -0.15 -7.96
CA LYS A 66 -6.53 0.20 -6.87
C LYS A 66 -5.43 1.14 -7.33
N GLU A 67 -4.93 0.94 -8.54
CA GLU A 67 -3.87 1.77 -9.09
C GLU A 67 -4.31 3.19 -9.43
N ILE A 68 -5.54 3.35 -9.92
CA ILE A 68 -6.12 4.68 -10.12
C ILE A 68 -6.19 5.42 -8.78
N MET A 69 -6.60 4.73 -7.70
CA MET A 69 -6.61 5.29 -6.34
C MET A 69 -5.21 5.67 -5.87
N ARG A 70 -4.22 4.77 -6.03
CA ARG A 70 -2.81 5.01 -5.67
C ARG A 70 -2.24 6.21 -6.41
N LYS A 71 -2.49 6.30 -7.72
CA LYS A 71 -2.06 7.44 -8.54
C LYS A 71 -2.72 8.75 -8.10
N ALA A 72 -4.01 8.73 -7.78
CA ALA A 72 -4.71 9.90 -7.27
C ALA A 72 -4.19 10.32 -5.89
N PHE A 73 -3.86 9.37 -5.02
CA PHE A 73 -3.29 9.63 -3.70
C PHE A 73 -1.89 10.22 -3.80
N TYR A 74 -1.03 9.67 -4.67
CA TYR A 74 0.28 10.26 -4.95
C TYR A 74 0.17 11.69 -5.50
N LYS A 75 -0.69 11.92 -6.49
CA LYS A 75 -0.95 13.26 -7.05
C LYS A 75 -1.46 14.28 -6.02
N SER A 76 -2.00 13.82 -4.90
CA SER A 76 -2.49 14.67 -3.82
C SER A 76 -1.35 15.30 -2.99
N GLY A 77 -0.12 14.79 -3.10
CA GLY A 77 1.04 15.24 -2.34
C GLY A 77 1.11 14.68 -0.92
N LEU A 78 0.30 13.66 -0.61
CA LEU A 78 0.23 13.04 0.72
C LEU A 78 1.24 11.89 0.93
N ILE A 79 1.90 11.44 -0.13
CA ILE A 79 2.94 10.40 -0.10
C ILE A 79 4.08 10.76 -1.08
N PRO A 80 5.34 10.40 -0.76
CA PRO A 80 6.54 10.83 -1.50
C PRO A 80 6.66 10.19 -2.89
N SER A 81 6.11 8.99 -3.02
CA SER A 81 6.15 8.23 -4.25
C SER A 81 4.90 7.36 -4.35
N LYS A 82 4.59 6.93 -5.56
CA LYS A 82 3.46 6.05 -5.83
C LYS A 82 3.54 4.73 -5.04
N ASN A 83 4.76 4.22 -4.86
CA ASN A 83 5.04 2.96 -4.19
C ASN A 83 5.44 3.15 -2.71
N SER A 84 5.16 4.31 -2.11
CA SER A 84 5.47 4.54 -0.69
C SER A 84 4.73 3.54 0.21
N ASP A 85 5.45 3.01 1.20
CA ASP A 85 4.88 2.21 2.30
C ASP A 85 4.04 3.08 3.27
N ASP A 86 4.05 4.41 3.09
CA ASP A 86 3.15 5.36 3.77
C ASP A 86 1.70 5.25 3.27
N LEU A 87 1.42 4.49 2.19
CA LEU A 87 0.06 4.18 1.75
C LEU A 87 -0.19 2.67 1.75
N ILE A 88 -1.11 2.23 2.60
CA ILE A 88 -1.54 0.84 2.69
C ILE A 88 -2.99 0.70 2.21
N PHE A 89 -3.26 -0.27 1.35
CA PHE A 89 -4.62 -0.65 1.01
C PHE A 89 -5.21 -1.66 2.00
N CYS A 90 -6.45 -1.43 2.41
CA CYS A 90 -7.23 -2.35 3.25
C CYS A 90 -8.52 -2.74 2.54
N TYR A 91 -8.93 -4.01 2.60
CA TYR A 91 -10.23 -4.39 2.07
C TYR A 91 -11.35 -3.99 3.03
N GLU A 92 -12.37 -3.31 2.52
CA GLU A 92 -13.52 -2.83 3.28
C GLU A 92 -14.18 -3.90 4.19
N PRO A 93 -14.51 -5.11 3.71
CA PRO A 93 -15.13 -6.12 4.58
C PRO A 93 -14.17 -6.67 5.65
N GLU A 94 -12.86 -6.54 5.47
CA GLU A 94 -11.86 -6.94 6.47
C GLU A 94 -11.64 -5.85 7.51
N ALA A 95 -11.62 -4.59 7.08
CA ALA A 95 -11.65 -3.45 7.98
C ALA A 95 -12.89 -3.53 8.89
N ALA A 96 -14.08 -3.71 8.32
CA ALA A 96 -15.29 -3.84 9.11
C ALA A 96 -15.25 -5.04 10.09
N ALA A 97 -14.62 -6.15 9.70
CA ALA A 97 -14.40 -7.26 10.61
C ALA A 97 -13.51 -6.86 11.80
N LEU A 98 -12.40 -6.15 11.54
CA LEU A 98 -11.53 -5.66 12.60
C LEU A 98 -12.27 -4.76 13.58
N ASP A 99 -13.17 -3.89 13.10
CA ASP A 99 -14.03 -3.11 13.98
C ASP A 99 -14.92 -4.01 14.84
N PHE A 100 -15.67 -4.92 14.22
CA PHE A 100 -16.56 -5.88 14.88
C PHE A 100 -15.87 -6.63 16.02
N PHE A 101 -14.73 -7.26 15.74
CA PHE A 101 -14.11 -8.13 16.72
C PHE A 101 -13.53 -7.38 17.91
N TYR A 102 -12.84 -6.25 17.76
CA TYR A 102 -12.38 -5.58 19.00
C TYR A 102 -13.52 -4.90 19.76
N SER A 103 -14.60 -4.51 19.06
CA SER A 103 -15.76 -3.90 19.70
C SER A 103 -16.59 -4.92 20.49
N LEU A 104 -16.55 -6.21 20.11
CA LEU A 104 -17.40 -7.25 20.69
C LEU A 104 -16.67 -8.42 21.39
N LYS A 105 -15.36 -8.60 21.23
CA LYS A 105 -14.59 -9.72 21.83
C LYS A 105 -14.70 -9.83 23.35
N ASN A 106 -15.02 -8.72 24.03
CA ASN A 106 -15.18 -8.70 25.49
C ASN A 106 -16.62 -9.02 25.92
N LYS A 107 -17.58 -8.98 25.00
CA LYS A 107 -19.01 -9.23 25.25
C LYS A 107 -19.42 -10.63 24.84
N TYR A 108 -18.77 -11.20 23.83
CA TYR A 108 -19.11 -12.50 23.26
C TYR A 108 -17.85 -13.35 23.11
N ASP A 109 -17.99 -14.67 23.27
CA ASP A 109 -16.93 -15.61 22.90
C ASP A 109 -16.91 -15.76 21.37
N LEU A 110 -16.00 -15.02 20.75
CA LEU A 110 -15.80 -15.00 19.31
C LEU A 110 -14.63 -15.87 18.86
N ASN A 111 -13.93 -16.53 19.79
CA ASN A 111 -12.72 -17.28 19.44
C ASN A 111 -13.06 -18.43 18.49
N MET A 112 -12.30 -18.55 17.39
CA MET A 112 -12.48 -19.58 16.36
C MET A 112 -13.85 -19.58 15.65
N LYS A 113 -14.74 -18.61 15.96
CA LYS A 113 -16.06 -18.49 15.33
C LYS A 113 -15.96 -18.05 13.89
N LYS A 114 -16.74 -18.67 13.01
CA LYS A 114 -16.83 -18.27 11.60
C LYS A 114 -17.88 -17.17 11.43
N VAL A 115 -17.43 -15.98 11.05
CA VAL A 115 -18.27 -14.80 10.89
C VAL A 115 -18.35 -14.41 9.42
N LEU A 116 -19.56 -14.38 8.89
CA LEU A 116 -19.84 -13.84 7.56
C LEU A 116 -20.07 -12.34 7.69
N VAL A 117 -19.13 -11.53 7.21
CA VAL A 117 -19.28 -10.08 7.14
C VAL A 117 -19.95 -9.73 5.82
N ILE A 118 -21.02 -8.95 5.89
CA ILE A 118 -21.76 -8.42 4.73
C ILE A 118 -21.74 -6.90 4.83
N ASP A 119 -20.87 -6.30 4.03
CA ASP A 119 -20.76 -4.86 3.86
C ASP A 119 -21.77 -4.37 2.83
N GLN A 120 -22.75 -3.62 3.28
CA GLN A 120 -23.85 -3.08 2.49
C GLN A 120 -23.57 -1.60 2.20
N GLY A 121 -22.72 -1.36 1.20
CA GLY A 121 -22.27 -0.04 0.80
C GLY A 121 -23.24 0.71 -0.12
N GLY A 122 -22.75 1.86 -0.60
CA GLY A 122 -23.48 2.70 -1.56
C GLY A 122 -23.52 2.11 -2.98
N GLY A 123 -22.37 1.65 -3.49
CA GLY A 123 -22.26 1.07 -4.84
C GLY A 123 -22.36 -0.45 -4.84
N THR A 124 -21.59 -1.07 -3.96
CA THR A 124 -21.40 -2.52 -3.89
C THR A 124 -22.00 -3.06 -2.60
N ILE A 125 -22.19 -4.39 -2.59
CA ILE A 125 -22.27 -5.13 -1.35
C ILE A 125 -21.23 -6.23 -1.43
N ASP A 126 -20.40 -6.29 -0.41
CA ASP A 126 -19.23 -7.16 -0.34
C ASP A 126 -19.36 -8.12 0.84
N MET A 127 -18.87 -9.34 0.65
CA MET A 127 -19.01 -10.46 1.56
C MET A 127 -17.67 -11.15 1.73
N THR A 128 -17.28 -11.34 2.99
CA THR A 128 -16.13 -12.17 3.36
C THR A 128 -16.46 -13.04 4.57
N MET A 129 -15.72 -14.13 4.73
CA MET A 129 -15.82 -15.02 5.87
C MET A 129 -14.51 -14.94 6.63
N ILE A 130 -14.60 -14.63 7.91
CA ILE A 130 -13.44 -14.41 8.75
C ILE A 130 -13.53 -15.26 10.02
N ARG A 131 -12.38 -15.71 10.49
CA ARG A 131 -12.23 -16.40 11.78
C ARG A 131 -11.10 -15.75 12.57
N PRO A 132 -11.33 -15.27 13.79
CA PRO A 132 -10.27 -14.81 14.67
C PRO A 132 -9.64 -15.98 15.41
N ARG A 133 -8.38 -15.82 15.80
CA ARG A 133 -7.80 -16.48 16.98
C ARG A 133 -7.70 -15.47 18.10
N ILE A 134 -8.21 -15.85 19.26
CA ILE A 134 -8.19 -15.03 20.47
C ILE A 134 -7.50 -15.82 21.56
N GLU A 135 -6.39 -15.29 22.07
CA GLU A 135 -5.60 -15.86 23.16
C GLU A 135 -5.47 -14.82 24.26
N ASN A 136 -5.74 -15.19 25.50
CA ASN A 136 -5.66 -14.28 26.66
C ASN A 136 -6.40 -12.94 26.42
N LYS A 137 -7.61 -13.00 25.82
CA LYS A 137 -8.45 -11.84 25.45
C LYS A 137 -7.83 -10.87 24.41
N LYS A 138 -6.69 -11.23 23.82
CA LYS A 138 -6.06 -10.52 22.71
C LYS A 138 -6.33 -11.28 21.41
N ILE A 139 -6.68 -10.54 20.37
CA ILE A 139 -6.77 -11.12 19.04
C ILE A 139 -5.33 -11.26 18.54
N THR A 140 -4.94 -12.46 18.12
CA THR A 140 -3.57 -12.76 17.67
C THR A 140 -3.48 -12.95 16.18
N GLU A 141 -4.57 -13.41 15.54
CA GLU A 141 -4.64 -13.52 14.09
C GLU A 141 -6.08 -13.51 13.57
N PHE A 142 -6.22 -13.19 12.29
CA PHE A 142 -7.42 -13.37 11.49
C PHE A 142 -7.13 -14.22 10.26
N GLU A 143 -8.04 -15.17 10.01
CA GLU A 143 -8.06 -15.98 8.81
C GLU A 143 -9.24 -15.60 7.91
N ILE A 144 -8.95 -15.24 6.67
CA ILE A 144 -9.97 -15.06 5.63
C ILE A 144 -10.23 -16.41 4.97
N LEU A 145 -11.42 -16.96 5.20
CA LEU A 145 -11.79 -18.34 4.87
C LEU A 145 -12.36 -18.51 3.45
N MET A 146 -12.62 -17.41 2.74
CA MET A 146 -13.20 -17.41 1.40
C MET A 146 -12.56 -16.38 0.49
N VAL A 147 -12.58 -16.63 -0.81
CA VAL A 147 -12.35 -15.57 -1.80
C VAL A 147 -13.51 -14.58 -1.68
N PRO A 148 -13.25 -13.26 -1.54
CA PRO A 148 -14.29 -12.25 -1.41
C PRO A 148 -15.37 -12.36 -2.49
N LYS A 149 -16.61 -12.07 -2.12
CA LYS A 149 -17.79 -12.12 -3.00
C LYS A 149 -18.53 -10.81 -2.92
N GLY A 150 -19.09 -10.34 -4.01
CA GLY A 150 -19.83 -9.09 -4.03
C GLY A 150 -20.28 -8.71 -5.42
N GLY A 151 -20.93 -7.55 -5.52
CA GLY A 151 -21.30 -6.95 -6.79
C GLY A 151 -22.17 -5.71 -6.64
N ASP A 152 -22.59 -5.17 -7.78
CA ASP A 152 -23.24 -3.86 -7.82
C ASP A 152 -24.76 -3.96 -7.58
N PHE A 153 -25.14 -3.92 -6.30
CA PHE A 153 -26.53 -3.91 -5.86
C PHE A 153 -26.72 -3.13 -4.54
N GLY A 154 -25.79 -2.21 -4.25
CA GLY A 154 -25.84 -1.33 -3.07
C GLY A 154 -26.87 -0.20 -3.17
N SER A 155 -26.80 0.74 -2.22
CA SER A 155 -27.80 1.80 -1.98
C SER A 155 -28.17 2.62 -3.21
N THR A 156 -27.20 2.96 -4.05
CA THR A 156 -27.39 3.76 -5.28
C THR A 156 -28.29 3.09 -6.31
N TYR A 157 -28.46 1.76 -6.27
CA TYR A 157 -29.40 1.06 -7.14
C TYR A 157 -30.85 1.23 -6.71
N ILE A 158 -31.07 1.44 -5.41
CA ILE A 158 -32.36 1.81 -4.83
C ILE A 158 -32.67 3.27 -5.19
N ASP A 159 -31.68 4.16 -5.07
CA ASP A 159 -31.81 5.57 -5.47
C ASP A 159 -32.16 5.73 -6.94
N LYS A 160 -31.60 4.90 -7.81
CA LYS A 160 -31.99 4.84 -9.22
C LYS A 160 -33.46 4.45 -9.41
N GLN A 161 -34.05 3.61 -8.56
CA GLN A 161 -35.49 3.31 -8.64
C GLN A 161 -36.33 4.51 -8.17
N PHE A 162 -35.91 5.17 -7.08
CA PHE A 162 -36.57 6.37 -6.58
C PHE A 162 -36.54 7.50 -7.63
N LEU A 163 -35.38 7.78 -8.24
CA LEU A 163 -35.26 8.82 -9.27
C LEU A 163 -36.10 8.53 -10.52
N LYS A 164 -36.27 7.26 -10.89
CA LYS A 164 -37.17 6.87 -11.99
C LYS A 164 -38.64 7.11 -11.64
N PHE A 165 -39.02 6.78 -10.40
CA PHE A 165 -40.33 7.14 -9.88
C PHE A 165 -40.52 8.65 -9.93
N PHE A 166 -39.56 9.42 -9.42
CA PHE A 166 -39.63 10.87 -9.37
C PHE A 166 -39.75 11.51 -10.76
N GLN A 167 -38.96 11.04 -11.74
CA GLN A 167 -39.08 11.45 -13.14
C GLN A 167 -40.49 11.17 -13.70
N SER A 168 -41.03 10.00 -13.41
CA SER A 168 -42.36 9.58 -13.88
C SER A 168 -43.47 10.38 -13.21
N PHE A 169 -43.34 10.67 -11.91
CA PHE A 169 -44.26 11.53 -11.15
C PHE A 169 -44.33 12.94 -11.75
N LEU A 170 -43.19 13.52 -12.09
CA LEU A 170 -43.14 14.83 -12.73
C LEU A 170 -43.58 14.83 -14.20
N ASN A 171 -43.87 13.65 -14.77
CA ASN A 171 -44.17 13.44 -16.19
C ASN A 171 -43.14 14.09 -17.13
N LEU A 172 -41.85 13.98 -16.79
CA LEU A 172 -40.74 14.54 -17.57
C LEU A 172 -40.08 13.47 -18.44
N ASN A 173 -39.80 13.81 -19.70
CA ASN A 173 -38.97 12.96 -20.56
C ASN A 173 -37.48 13.00 -20.14
N ASP A 174 -36.67 12.12 -20.72
CA ASP A 174 -35.25 11.98 -20.34
C ASP A 174 -34.42 13.26 -20.52
N ASN A 175 -34.75 14.07 -21.53
CA ASN A 175 -34.06 15.34 -21.79
C ASN A 175 -34.42 16.39 -20.73
N GLN A 176 -35.70 16.55 -20.43
CA GLN A 176 -36.19 17.47 -19.39
C GLN A 176 -35.67 17.07 -18.00
N PHE A 177 -35.71 15.79 -17.67
CA PHE A 177 -35.20 15.31 -16.38
C PHE A 177 -33.68 15.48 -16.28
N SER A 178 -32.95 15.30 -17.38
CA SER A 178 -31.52 15.59 -17.43
C SER A 178 -31.23 17.08 -17.27
N GLN A 179 -32.04 17.95 -17.88
CA GLN A 179 -31.95 19.40 -17.69
C GLN A 179 -32.18 19.78 -16.22
N PHE A 180 -33.21 19.24 -15.57
CA PHE A 180 -33.46 19.46 -14.13
C PHE A 180 -32.24 19.12 -13.26
N LYS A 181 -31.64 17.95 -13.46
CA LYS A 181 -30.47 17.50 -12.68
C LYS A 181 -29.27 18.44 -12.86
N ASN A 182 -29.11 19.03 -14.06
CA ASN A 182 -27.99 19.91 -14.38
C ASN A 182 -28.19 21.34 -13.87
N ASP A 183 -29.41 21.87 -13.99
CA ASP A 183 -29.74 23.24 -13.65
C ASP A 183 -30.04 23.42 -12.15
N CYS A 184 -30.56 22.38 -11.49
CA CYS A 184 -30.94 22.41 -10.07
C CYS A 184 -30.21 21.35 -9.21
N PRO A 185 -28.86 21.23 -9.26
CA PRO A 185 -28.14 20.17 -8.55
C PRO A 185 -28.24 20.29 -7.03
N LYS A 186 -28.33 21.52 -6.49
CA LYS A 186 -28.56 21.74 -5.05
C LYS A 186 -29.94 21.27 -4.60
N GLY A 187 -30.96 21.48 -5.43
CA GLY A 187 -32.32 21.02 -5.15
C GLY A 187 -32.42 19.51 -5.19
N LEU A 188 -31.83 18.88 -6.22
CA LEU A 188 -31.72 17.43 -6.32
C LEU A 188 -31.03 16.82 -5.10
N LEU A 189 -29.92 17.40 -4.64
CA LEU A 189 -29.21 16.92 -3.47
C LEU A 189 -30.09 16.95 -2.21
N LYS A 190 -30.83 18.04 -1.97
CA LYS A 190 -31.78 18.14 -0.84
C LYS A 190 -32.89 17.10 -0.92
N LEU A 191 -33.45 16.88 -2.11
CA LEU A 191 -34.47 15.84 -2.33
C LEU A 191 -33.91 14.44 -2.03
N MET A 192 -32.68 14.17 -2.49
CA MET A 192 -32.01 12.90 -2.21
C MET A 192 -31.73 12.70 -0.71
N TYR A 193 -31.46 13.78 0.04
CA TYR A 193 -31.37 13.70 1.51
C TYR A 193 -32.70 13.35 2.18
N ALA A 194 -33.81 13.98 1.75
CA ALA A 194 -35.14 13.64 2.24
C ALA A 194 -35.48 12.16 1.95
N TRP A 195 -35.13 11.67 0.75
CA TRP A 195 -35.26 10.27 0.39
C TRP A 195 -34.37 9.34 1.22
N GLU A 196 -33.11 9.72 1.48
CA GLU A 196 -32.18 8.95 2.30
C GLU A 196 -32.79 8.67 3.69
N ASN A 197 -33.36 9.69 4.35
CA ASN A 197 -33.98 9.54 5.67
C ASN A 197 -35.07 8.46 5.71
N ILE A 198 -35.86 8.32 4.65
CA ILE A 198 -36.88 7.26 4.57
C ILE A 198 -36.22 5.92 4.29
N LYS A 199 -35.34 5.87 3.29
CA LYS A 199 -34.67 4.64 2.82
C LYS A 199 -33.89 3.94 3.93
N ILE A 200 -33.15 4.70 4.75
CA ILE A 200 -32.30 4.14 5.82
C ILE A 200 -32.86 4.33 7.24
N GLY A 201 -33.62 5.40 7.51
CA GLY A 201 -33.95 5.80 8.88
C GLY A 201 -35.35 5.41 9.37
N ILE A 202 -36.34 5.40 8.48
CA ILE A 202 -37.76 5.22 8.87
C ILE A 202 -38.29 3.84 8.46
N LEU A 203 -37.82 3.29 7.34
CA LEU A 203 -38.40 2.09 6.77
C LEU A 203 -38.04 0.81 7.56
N LYS A 204 -39.02 0.29 8.31
CA LYS A 204 -38.92 -0.99 9.02
C LYS A 204 -39.57 -2.13 8.25
N GLU A 205 -39.16 -3.36 8.56
CA GLU A 205 -39.74 -4.54 7.92
C GLU A 205 -41.23 -4.73 8.28
N GLU A 206 -41.54 -4.60 9.56
CA GLU A 206 -42.87 -4.72 10.16
C GLU A 206 -43.90 -3.71 9.65
N MET A 207 -43.44 -2.68 8.92
CA MET A 207 -44.33 -1.67 8.35
C MET A 207 -45.37 -2.29 7.43
N THR A 208 -46.61 -1.88 7.64
CA THR A 208 -47.73 -2.34 6.85
C THR A 208 -47.71 -1.73 5.45
N ARG A 209 -48.54 -2.29 4.58
CA ARG A 209 -48.78 -1.71 3.26
C ARG A 209 -49.29 -0.27 3.32
N ASN A 210 -50.01 0.11 4.38
CA ASN A 210 -50.76 1.36 4.46
C ASN A 210 -50.05 2.49 5.22
N ASP A 211 -48.88 2.19 5.79
CA ASP A 211 -48.08 3.17 6.52
C ASP A 211 -47.63 4.29 5.58
N SER A 212 -47.77 5.53 6.03
CA SER A 212 -47.47 6.74 5.27
C SER A 212 -46.04 7.21 5.48
N HIS A 213 -45.40 7.62 4.39
CA HIS A 213 -44.08 8.23 4.40
C HIS A 213 -44.11 9.53 3.61
N LEU A 214 -43.67 10.62 4.24
CA LEU A 214 -43.69 11.95 3.66
C LEU A 214 -42.29 12.30 3.15
N ILE A 215 -42.20 12.68 1.87
CA ILE A 215 -40.98 13.21 1.26
C ILE A 215 -41.17 14.69 1.04
N GLU A 216 -40.48 15.51 1.85
CA GLU A 216 -40.41 16.96 1.66
C GLU A 216 -39.80 17.28 0.29
N MET A 217 -40.55 18.05 -0.51
CA MET A 217 -40.04 18.61 -1.76
C MET A 217 -39.30 19.92 -1.46
N PRO A 218 -38.00 20.02 -1.79
CA PRO A 218 -37.27 21.26 -1.52
C PRO A 218 -37.90 22.43 -2.29
N LYS A 219 -38.18 23.55 -1.61
CA LYS A 219 -38.75 24.77 -2.23
C LYS A 219 -38.04 25.24 -3.50
N ILE A 220 -36.72 25.06 -3.57
CA ILE A 220 -35.90 25.36 -4.75
C ILE A 220 -36.27 24.48 -5.96
N VAL A 221 -36.62 23.21 -5.73
CA VAL A 221 -37.09 22.27 -6.75
C VAL A 221 -38.47 22.69 -7.22
N VAL A 222 -39.43 22.91 -6.31
CA VAL A 222 -40.79 23.39 -6.65
C VAL A 222 -40.75 24.65 -7.51
N LYS A 223 -39.97 25.66 -7.09
CA LYS A 223 -39.81 26.92 -7.82
C LYS A 223 -39.19 26.71 -9.21
N TYR A 224 -38.19 25.84 -9.32
CA TYR A 224 -37.56 25.52 -10.60
C TYR A 224 -38.53 24.81 -11.54
N LEU A 225 -39.28 23.81 -11.06
CA LEU A 225 -40.25 23.05 -11.85
C LEU A 225 -41.38 23.96 -12.37
N LYS A 226 -41.94 24.82 -11.50
CA LYS A 226 -42.94 25.84 -11.86
C LYS A 226 -42.43 26.78 -12.96
N LYS A 227 -41.20 27.29 -12.82
CA LYS A 227 -40.62 28.25 -13.75
C LYS A 227 -40.20 27.64 -15.09
N THR A 228 -39.53 26.49 -15.07
CA THR A 228 -38.85 25.93 -16.24
C THR A 228 -39.74 25.00 -17.06
N PHE A 229 -40.61 24.22 -16.40
CA PHE A 229 -41.48 23.25 -17.07
C PHE A 229 -42.97 23.61 -16.99
N GLY A 230 -43.32 24.74 -16.37
CA GLY A 230 -44.70 25.19 -16.27
C GLY A 230 -45.59 24.30 -15.39
N ILE A 231 -45.00 23.50 -14.49
CA ILE A 231 -45.74 22.65 -13.56
C ILE A 231 -46.40 23.54 -12.52
N LYS A 232 -47.71 23.80 -12.65
CA LYS A 232 -48.45 24.68 -11.74
C LYS A 232 -49.17 23.91 -10.63
N ASP A 233 -49.57 22.68 -10.90
CA ASP A 233 -50.46 21.88 -10.08
C ASP A 233 -49.85 20.48 -9.88
N PHE A 234 -49.41 20.19 -8.66
CA PHE A 234 -48.85 18.90 -8.29
C PHE A 234 -49.93 17.88 -7.91
N GLU A 235 -51.14 18.33 -7.57
CA GLU A 235 -52.30 17.46 -7.36
C GLU A 235 -52.72 16.84 -8.69
N TYR A 236 -52.78 17.63 -9.77
CA TYR A 236 -52.99 17.10 -11.13
C TYR A 236 -51.92 16.06 -11.54
N LEU A 237 -50.64 16.33 -11.27
CA LEU A 237 -49.57 15.36 -11.54
C LEU A 237 -49.73 14.06 -10.72
N THR A 238 -50.19 14.20 -9.48
CA THR A 238 -50.47 13.08 -8.58
C THR A 238 -51.59 12.20 -9.15
N ASP A 239 -52.68 12.82 -9.61
CA ASP A 239 -53.80 12.12 -10.24
C ASP A 239 -53.39 11.44 -11.55
N LEU A 240 -52.67 12.14 -12.42
CA LEU A 240 -52.15 11.58 -13.66
C LEU A 240 -51.24 10.38 -13.38
N PHE A 241 -50.32 10.51 -12.43
CA PHE A 241 -49.43 9.41 -12.04
C PHE A 241 -50.22 8.21 -11.50
N ASN A 242 -51.22 8.45 -10.66
CA ASN A 242 -52.07 7.40 -10.11
C ASN A 242 -52.89 6.69 -11.20
N GLN A 243 -53.42 7.42 -12.19
CA GLN A 243 -54.12 6.86 -13.34
C GLN A 243 -53.20 5.98 -14.20
N MET A 244 -52.01 6.49 -14.55
CA MET A 244 -51.01 5.74 -15.32
C MET A 244 -50.55 4.46 -14.60
N ASN A 245 -50.62 4.43 -13.26
CA ASN A 245 -50.16 3.31 -12.43
C ASN A 245 -51.30 2.50 -11.78
N GLN A 246 -52.55 2.63 -12.23
CA GLN A 246 -53.70 1.96 -11.62
C GLN A 246 -53.57 0.43 -11.58
N ASN A 247 -52.92 -0.16 -12.59
CA ASN A 247 -52.70 -1.60 -12.72
C ASN A 247 -51.38 -2.08 -12.09
N SER A 248 -50.60 -1.20 -11.45
CA SER A 248 -49.32 -1.57 -10.83
C SER A 248 -49.47 -2.46 -9.60
N GLY A 249 -50.68 -2.53 -9.02
CA GLY A 249 -50.94 -3.22 -7.76
C GLY A 249 -50.24 -2.57 -6.57
N LEU A 250 -49.76 -1.33 -6.69
CA LEU A 250 -49.15 -0.52 -5.63
C LEU A 250 -50.09 0.61 -5.21
N SER A 251 -50.07 0.99 -3.94
CA SER A 251 -50.94 2.05 -3.41
C SER A 251 -50.74 3.39 -4.12
N LYS A 252 -51.83 4.16 -4.22
CA LYS A 252 -51.80 5.53 -4.76
C LYS A 252 -50.89 6.43 -3.92
N ILE A 253 -50.24 7.39 -4.58
CA ILE A 253 -49.52 8.49 -3.91
C ILE A 253 -50.48 9.64 -3.63
N LYS A 254 -50.11 10.51 -2.69
CA LYS A 254 -50.81 11.78 -2.46
C LYS A 254 -49.81 12.93 -2.42
N TRP A 255 -50.30 14.12 -2.74
CA TRP A 255 -49.56 15.37 -2.60
C TRP A 255 -50.18 16.18 -1.46
N ASN A 256 -49.34 16.79 -0.64
CA ASN A 256 -49.72 17.73 0.40
C ASN A 256 -49.27 19.13 -0.03
N ASP A 257 -50.21 19.97 -0.46
CA ASP A 257 -49.93 21.33 -0.94
C ASP A 257 -49.44 22.27 0.17
N ASP A 258 -49.86 22.07 1.42
CA ASP A 258 -49.52 22.99 2.51
C ASP A 258 -48.03 22.90 2.88
N GLU A 259 -47.45 21.70 2.79
CA GLU A 259 -46.06 21.41 3.19
C GLU A 259 -45.14 21.07 2.02
N ASP A 260 -45.63 21.13 0.77
CA ASP A 260 -44.91 20.67 -0.43
C ASP A 260 -44.38 19.22 -0.28
N GLU A 261 -45.21 18.26 0.15
CA GLU A 261 -44.77 16.87 0.43
C GLU A 261 -45.43 15.83 -0.48
N ILE A 262 -44.67 14.77 -0.83
CA ILE A 262 -45.22 13.57 -1.46
C ILE A 262 -45.45 12.50 -0.38
N GLU A 263 -46.69 12.04 -0.22
CA GLU A 263 -47.02 10.88 0.60
C GLU A 263 -46.88 9.59 -0.22
N LEU A 264 -45.99 8.70 0.22
CA LEU A 264 -45.83 7.35 -0.30
C LEU A 264 -46.27 6.32 0.74
N LYS A 265 -47.04 5.33 0.32
CA LYS A 265 -47.36 4.17 1.16
C LYS A 265 -46.23 3.16 1.23
N GLY A 266 -46.20 2.34 2.28
CA GLY A 266 -45.16 1.36 2.55
C GLY A 266 -44.88 0.40 1.38
N ASP A 267 -45.89 -0.07 0.65
CA ASP A 267 -45.66 -0.94 -0.53
C ASP A 267 -44.95 -0.21 -1.67
N ARG A 268 -45.26 1.06 -1.91
CA ARG A 268 -44.59 1.92 -2.89
C ARG A 268 -43.13 2.12 -2.52
N VAL A 269 -42.84 2.45 -1.26
CA VAL A 269 -41.45 2.62 -0.78
C VAL A 269 -40.66 1.31 -0.89
N LYS A 270 -41.24 0.19 -0.43
CA LYS A 270 -40.64 -1.15 -0.53
C LYS A 270 -40.38 -1.57 -1.98
N SER A 271 -41.16 -1.09 -2.94
CA SER A 271 -41.00 -1.42 -4.36
C SER A 271 -39.65 -0.96 -4.93
N PHE A 272 -39.05 0.11 -4.42
CA PHE A 272 -37.75 0.63 -4.88
C PHE A 272 -36.59 -0.33 -4.58
N PHE A 273 -36.74 -1.20 -3.58
CA PHE A 273 -35.74 -2.20 -3.20
C PHE A 273 -35.87 -3.50 -3.99
N LYS A 274 -37.02 -3.74 -4.65
CA LYS A 274 -37.34 -5.02 -5.29
C LYS A 274 -36.28 -5.45 -6.30
N LYS A 275 -35.91 -4.55 -7.21
CA LYS A 275 -34.93 -4.87 -8.28
C LYS A 275 -33.52 -5.12 -7.73
N PRO A 276 -32.95 -4.28 -6.85
CA PRO A 276 -31.69 -4.58 -6.16
C PRO A 276 -31.71 -5.93 -5.40
N LEU A 277 -32.76 -6.20 -4.62
CA LEU A 277 -32.90 -7.45 -3.86
C LEU A 277 -33.03 -8.68 -4.76
N GLN A 278 -33.74 -8.57 -5.89
CA GLN A 278 -33.83 -9.65 -6.88
C GLN A 278 -32.47 -9.97 -7.51
N LYS A 279 -31.69 -8.93 -7.87
CA LYS A 279 -30.32 -9.10 -8.39
C LYS A 279 -29.43 -9.79 -7.35
N PHE A 280 -29.51 -9.37 -6.10
CA PHE A 280 -28.78 -10.01 -5.02
C PHE A 280 -29.20 -11.46 -4.76
N ARG A 281 -30.52 -11.75 -4.79
CA ARG A 281 -31.03 -13.12 -4.66
C ARG A 281 -30.49 -14.05 -5.74
N ALA A 282 -30.49 -13.61 -7.00
CA ALA A 282 -29.94 -14.38 -8.10
C ALA A 282 -28.44 -14.65 -7.89
N TYR A 283 -27.68 -13.64 -7.44
CA TYR A 283 -26.28 -13.78 -7.10
C TYR A 283 -26.04 -14.79 -5.97
N LEU A 284 -26.77 -14.68 -4.85
CA LEU A 284 -26.67 -15.63 -3.74
C LEU A 284 -27.01 -17.07 -4.15
N ASN A 285 -28.05 -17.26 -4.96
CA ASN A 285 -28.42 -18.59 -5.44
C ASN A 285 -27.30 -19.21 -6.28
N ASN A 286 -26.64 -18.43 -7.16
CA ASN A 286 -25.50 -18.91 -7.93
C ASN A 286 -24.32 -19.31 -7.02
N LEU A 287 -24.07 -18.53 -5.95
CA LEU A 287 -23.00 -18.86 -5.01
C LEU A 287 -23.31 -20.14 -4.22
N LYS A 288 -24.54 -20.30 -3.72
CA LYS A 288 -24.98 -21.49 -2.97
C LYS A 288 -24.90 -22.78 -3.81
N GLN A 289 -25.10 -22.68 -5.13
CA GLN A 289 -24.91 -23.81 -6.05
C GLN A 289 -23.43 -24.21 -6.21
N LYS A 290 -22.51 -23.25 -6.16
CA LYS A 290 -21.07 -23.48 -6.38
C LYS A 290 -20.31 -23.89 -5.13
N SER A 291 -20.73 -23.41 -3.96
CA SER A 291 -20.15 -23.81 -2.68
C SER A 291 -21.10 -23.53 -1.53
N ASP A 292 -21.04 -24.41 -0.52
CA ASP A 292 -21.87 -24.29 0.67
C ASP A 292 -21.19 -23.48 1.78
N ILE A 293 -20.31 -22.55 1.40
CA ILE A 293 -19.42 -21.84 2.33
C ILE A 293 -20.20 -21.01 3.35
N PHE A 294 -21.37 -20.49 2.94
CA PHE A 294 -22.29 -19.81 3.83
C PHE A 294 -22.82 -20.73 4.92
N ARG A 295 -22.94 -22.05 4.69
CA ARG A 295 -23.44 -22.94 5.74
C ARG A 295 -22.50 -23.07 6.93
N GLN A 296 -21.24 -22.68 6.75
CA GLN A 296 -20.20 -22.77 7.77
C GLN A 296 -20.18 -21.57 8.72
N SER A 297 -20.86 -20.45 8.42
CA SER A 297 -20.91 -19.34 9.38
C SER A 297 -21.80 -19.67 10.57
N GLU A 298 -21.37 -19.20 11.73
CA GLU A 298 -22.17 -19.19 12.95
C GLU A 298 -22.84 -17.82 13.13
N ILE A 299 -22.13 -16.76 12.72
CA ILE A 299 -22.53 -15.37 12.90
C ILE A 299 -22.59 -14.69 11.53
N VAL A 300 -23.58 -13.82 11.34
CA VAL A 300 -23.64 -12.89 10.21
C VAL A 300 -23.55 -11.47 10.74
N PHE A 301 -22.54 -10.73 10.32
CA PHE A 301 -22.29 -9.36 10.73
C PHE A 301 -22.61 -8.39 9.58
N PHE A 302 -23.53 -7.46 9.84
CA PHE A 302 -23.92 -6.40 8.90
C PHE A 302 -23.17 -5.10 9.20
N THR A 303 -22.69 -4.47 8.13
CA THR A 303 -21.97 -3.19 8.14
C THR A 303 -22.27 -2.41 6.86
N GLY A 304 -21.77 -1.18 6.74
CA GLY A 304 -21.98 -0.28 5.61
C GLY A 304 -23.25 0.55 5.76
N GLY A 305 -23.28 1.74 5.15
CA GLY A 305 -24.36 2.72 5.37
C GLY A 305 -25.78 2.19 5.08
N LEU A 306 -25.93 1.29 4.10
CA LEU A 306 -27.24 0.70 3.77
C LEU A 306 -27.72 -0.29 4.83
N SER A 307 -26.83 -0.85 5.66
CA SER A 307 -27.22 -1.77 6.73
C SER A 307 -27.99 -1.09 7.87
N ASN A 308 -28.02 0.25 7.91
CA ASN A 308 -28.93 1.00 8.76
C ASN A 308 -30.41 0.83 8.35
N SER A 309 -30.68 0.47 7.09
CA SER A 309 -32.04 0.18 6.63
C SER A 309 -32.51 -1.16 7.19
N ASP A 310 -33.40 -1.10 8.19
CA ASP A 310 -34.00 -2.29 8.82
C ASP A 310 -34.65 -3.20 7.78
N TYR A 311 -35.50 -2.63 6.90
CA TYR A 311 -36.16 -3.41 5.85
C TYR A 311 -35.18 -4.12 4.91
N PHE A 312 -34.11 -3.44 4.49
CA PHE A 312 -33.11 -4.07 3.62
C PHE A 312 -32.39 -5.20 4.34
N ARG A 313 -31.94 -4.95 5.58
CA ARG A 313 -31.23 -5.93 6.38
C ARG A 313 -32.07 -7.18 6.64
N GLU A 314 -33.34 -7.04 7.04
CA GLU A 314 -34.23 -8.19 7.23
C GLU A 314 -34.51 -8.93 5.91
N SER A 315 -34.64 -8.21 4.79
CA SER A 315 -34.76 -8.83 3.47
C SER A 315 -33.54 -9.70 3.14
N ILE A 316 -32.33 -9.24 3.47
CA ILE A 316 -31.09 -10.02 3.31
C ILE A 316 -31.10 -11.25 4.23
N LYS A 317 -31.53 -11.13 5.49
CA LYS A 317 -31.67 -12.28 6.39
C LYS A 317 -32.59 -13.36 5.82
N LYS A 318 -33.75 -12.97 5.30
CA LYS A 318 -34.70 -13.87 4.63
C LYS A 318 -34.09 -14.56 3.41
N LEU A 319 -33.30 -13.85 2.61
CA LEU A 319 -32.61 -14.42 1.45
C LEU A 319 -31.48 -15.40 1.84
N LEU A 320 -30.81 -15.17 2.96
CA LEU A 320 -29.86 -16.12 3.53
C LEU A 320 -30.58 -17.40 3.97
N GLY A 321 -31.78 -17.27 4.54
CA GLY A 321 -32.75 -18.36 4.72
C GLY A 321 -32.36 -19.36 5.80
N ARG A 322 -31.69 -18.91 6.88
CA ARG A 322 -31.29 -19.77 8.00
C ARG A 322 -31.57 -19.11 9.33
N ASN A 323 -32.39 -19.78 10.14
CA ASN A 323 -32.74 -19.31 11.49
C ASN A 323 -31.63 -19.58 12.52
N THR A 324 -30.59 -20.34 12.15
CA THR A 324 -29.48 -20.69 13.06
C THR A 324 -28.39 -19.62 13.14
N TYR A 325 -28.39 -18.62 12.26
CA TYR A 325 -27.39 -17.55 12.34
C TYR A 325 -27.69 -16.62 13.50
N GLN A 326 -26.64 -16.29 14.26
CA GLN A 326 -26.68 -15.11 15.10
C GLN A 326 -26.40 -13.88 14.22
N TYR A 327 -27.42 -13.05 14.01
CA TYR A 327 -27.28 -11.81 13.25
C TYR A 327 -26.80 -10.69 14.18
N MET A 328 -25.75 -10.00 13.76
CA MET A 328 -25.17 -8.87 14.48
C MET A 328 -25.07 -7.65 13.56
N LEU A 329 -25.20 -6.46 14.14
CA LEU A 329 -25.06 -5.18 13.45
C LEU A 329 -23.95 -4.39 14.12
N SER A 330 -23.16 -3.66 13.34
CA SER A 330 -22.17 -2.73 13.90
C SER A 330 -22.87 -1.66 14.75
N PRO A 331 -22.30 -1.22 15.89
CA PRO A 331 -22.82 -0.05 16.60
C PRO A 331 -22.78 1.23 15.74
N TYR A 332 -21.86 1.29 14.76
CA TYR A 332 -21.71 2.41 13.83
C TYR A 332 -21.49 1.88 12.40
N PRO A 333 -22.52 1.36 11.73
CA PRO A 333 -22.35 0.64 10.46
C PRO A 333 -21.74 1.49 9.34
N ASP A 334 -22.01 2.79 9.34
CA ASP A 334 -21.47 3.79 8.41
C ASP A 334 -19.98 4.12 8.68
N LYS A 335 -19.47 3.87 9.89
CA LYS A 335 -18.09 4.19 10.31
C LYS A 335 -17.20 2.98 10.51
N SER A 336 -17.78 1.79 10.59
CA SER A 336 -17.10 0.54 10.95
C SER A 336 -15.87 0.26 10.08
N ILE A 337 -15.96 0.54 8.79
CA ILE A 337 -14.85 0.39 7.83
C ILE A 337 -13.68 1.32 8.18
N VAL A 338 -13.95 2.60 8.44
CA VAL A 338 -12.89 3.58 8.73
C VAL A 338 -12.24 3.27 10.09
N ILE A 339 -13.04 2.92 11.11
CA ILE A 339 -12.52 2.50 12.43
C ILE A 339 -11.64 1.27 12.29
N GLY A 340 -12.11 0.29 11.52
CA GLY A 340 -11.37 -0.93 11.21
C GLY A 340 -10.08 -0.71 10.43
N ALA A 341 -10.09 0.24 9.49
CA ALA A 341 -8.93 0.59 8.68
C ALA A 341 -7.82 1.20 9.53
N VAL A 342 -8.15 2.04 10.52
CA VAL A 342 -7.17 2.53 11.49
C VAL A 342 -6.54 1.38 12.26
N ARG A 343 -7.34 0.41 12.73
CA ARG A 343 -6.82 -0.79 13.42
C ARG A 343 -5.92 -1.62 12.50
N TYR A 344 -6.29 -1.76 11.24
CA TYR A 344 -5.47 -2.43 10.24
C TYR A 344 -4.13 -1.72 10.01
N GLY A 345 -4.12 -0.39 9.95
CA GLY A 345 -2.88 0.39 9.80
C GLY A 345 -1.89 0.20 10.96
N ILE A 346 -2.41 0.01 12.18
CA ILE A 346 -1.56 -0.25 13.36
C ILE A 346 -0.84 -1.60 13.24
N ASP A 347 -1.54 -2.64 12.80
CA ASP A 347 -0.96 -3.97 12.59
C ASP A 347 -1.58 -4.68 11.38
N PRO A 348 -1.05 -4.46 10.17
CA PRO A 348 -1.56 -5.13 8.97
C PRO A 348 -1.36 -6.66 9.01
N LYS A 349 -0.38 -7.14 9.80
CA LYS A 349 -0.02 -8.55 9.89
C LYS A 349 -1.02 -9.36 10.71
N ILE A 350 -1.95 -8.69 11.41
CA ILE A 350 -3.05 -9.34 12.12
C ILE A 350 -3.88 -10.22 11.19
N ILE A 351 -4.00 -9.87 9.90
CA ILE A 351 -4.56 -10.76 8.88
C ILE A 351 -3.46 -11.69 8.40
N SER A 352 -3.41 -12.90 8.94
CA SER A 352 -2.30 -13.83 8.71
C SER A 352 -2.54 -14.79 7.55
N ILE A 353 -3.81 -15.05 7.21
CA ILE A 353 -4.21 -16.05 6.22
C ILE A 353 -5.27 -15.50 5.27
N ARG A 354 -5.10 -15.75 3.96
CA ARG A 354 -6.06 -15.40 2.90
C ARG A 354 -6.32 -16.55 1.94
N LYS A 355 -7.44 -16.47 1.22
CA LYS A 355 -7.70 -17.32 0.04
C LYS A 355 -7.27 -16.63 -1.24
N SER A 356 -6.53 -17.35 -2.10
CA SER A 356 -6.12 -16.81 -3.40
C SER A 356 -7.33 -16.55 -4.31
N SER A 357 -7.46 -15.33 -4.82
CA SER A 357 -8.56 -14.97 -5.75
C SER A 357 -8.38 -15.55 -7.16
N TYR A 358 -7.13 -15.81 -7.54
CA TYR A 358 -6.74 -16.29 -8.88
C TYR A 358 -5.74 -17.43 -8.75
N THR A 359 -5.57 -18.17 -9.84
CA THR A 359 -4.39 -19.02 -10.01
C THR A 359 -3.26 -18.12 -10.52
N TYR A 360 -2.14 -18.09 -9.82
CA TYR A 360 -0.95 -17.32 -10.17
C TYR A 360 0.18 -18.26 -10.52
N GLY A 361 1.05 -17.81 -11.43
CA GLY A 361 2.29 -18.50 -11.71
C GLY A 361 3.05 -17.80 -12.81
N ILE A 362 3.85 -18.55 -13.56
CA ILE A 362 4.77 -17.96 -14.52
C ILE A 362 4.75 -18.67 -15.86
N LEU A 363 5.18 -17.94 -16.89
CA LEU A 363 5.44 -18.51 -18.20
C LEU A 363 6.75 -19.28 -18.18
N VAL A 364 6.72 -20.54 -18.61
CA VAL A 364 7.88 -21.41 -18.70
C VAL A 364 7.95 -22.08 -20.07
N SER A 365 9.09 -22.72 -20.33
CA SER A 365 9.20 -23.64 -21.46
C SER A 365 9.77 -24.97 -20.98
N PRO A 366 8.96 -25.90 -20.45
CA PRO A 366 9.45 -27.16 -19.91
C PRO A 366 9.94 -28.12 -21.01
N LYS A 367 10.54 -29.24 -20.62
CA LYS A 367 10.79 -30.34 -21.56
C LYS A 367 9.46 -30.83 -22.15
N PHE A 368 9.44 -31.11 -23.44
CA PHE A 368 8.24 -31.54 -24.13
C PHE A 368 7.79 -32.92 -23.61
N ASP A 369 6.49 -33.07 -23.39
CA ASP A 369 5.85 -34.30 -22.92
C ASP A 369 4.55 -34.47 -23.69
N SER A 370 4.50 -35.45 -24.58
CA SER A 370 3.38 -35.68 -25.49
C SER A 370 2.07 -36.07 -24.79
N ARG A 371 2.09 -36.37 -23.48
CA ARG A 371 0.90 -36.72 -22.70
C ARG A 371 0.09 -35.51 -22.27
N CYS A 372 0.75 -34.37 -22.09
CA CYS A 372 0.14 -33.14 -21.55
C CYS A 372 0.36 -31.90 -22.40
N HIS A 373 1.35 -31.92 -23.30
CA HIS A 373 1.70 -30.80 -24.16
C HIS A 373 1.19 -30.96 -25.59
N ASP A 374 0.57 -29.91 -26.11
CA ASP A 374 0.25 -29.74 -27.53
C ASP A 374 1.53 -29.60 -28.36
N SER A 375 1.63 -30.43 -29.40
CA SER A 375 2.70 -30.44 -30.38
C SER A 375 2.87 -29.12 -31.13
N ASN A 376 1.85 -28.28 -31.23
CA ASN A 376 1.92 -26.97 -31.88
C ASN A 376 2.91 -26.01 -31.20
N TYR A 377 3.15 -26.19 -29.90
CA TYR A 377 4.11 -25.38 -29.14
C TYR A 377 5.47 -26.07 -28.99
N LYS A 378 5.68 -27.22 -29.65
CA LYS A 378 6.94 -27.97 -29.59
C LYS A 378 8.03 -27.25 -30.37
N TYR A 379 9.21 -27.10 -29.77
CA TYR A 379 10.41 -26.62 -30.43
C TYR A 379 11.65 -27.36 -29.91
N SER A 380 12.70 -27.42 -30.72
CA SER A 380 13.95 -28.11 -30.35
C SER A 380 15.07 -27.11 -30.07
N ILE A 381 15.87 -27.38 -29.05
CA ILE A 381 17.10 -26.63 -28.72
C ILE A 381 18.29 -27.59 -28.64
N GLN A 382 19.51 -27.04 -28.67
CA GLN A 382 20.70 -27.75 -28.21
C GLN A 382 20.87 -27.55 -26.71
N ASN A 383 21.03 -28.63 -25.95
CA ASN A 383 21.32 -28.58 -24.52
C ASN A 383 22.82 -28.33 -24.25
N GLU A 384 23.22 -28.30 -22.98
CA GLU A 384 24.63 -28.04 -22.57
C GLU A 384 25.65 -29.04 -23.15
N ASN A 385 25.20 -30.22 -23.55
CA ASN A 385 26.02 -31.29 -24.11
C ASN A 385 25.94 -31.32 -25.65
N ASN A 386 25.43 -30.26 -26.29
CA ASN A 386 25.17 -30.19 -27.73
C ASN A 386 24.19 -31.27 -28.26
N GLN A 387 23.37 -31.85 -27.39
CA GLN A 387 22.34 -32.82 -27.77
C GLN A 387 21.02 -32.10 -28.02
N ARG A 388 20.23 -32.61 -28.97
CA ARG A 388 18.87 -32.13 -29.25
C ARG A 388 17.96 -32.39 -28.04
N GLU A 389 17.34 -31.34 -27.52
CA GLU A 389 16.31 -31.41 -26.50
C GLU A 389 15.02 -30.74 -26.99
N ASP A 390 13.91 -31.46 -26.92
CA ASP A 390 12.59 -30.93 -27.28
C ASP A 390 11.94 -30.27 -26.06
N ARG A 391 11.41 -29.06 -26.26
CA ARG A 391 10.74 -28.25 -25.25
C ARG A 391 9.36 -27.78 -25.74
N CYS A 392 8.52 -27.36 -24.81
CA CYS A 392 7.19 -26.81 -25.09
C CYS A 392 7.17 -25.33 -24.75
N ALA A 393 6.83 -24.47 -25.72
CA ALA A 393 6.76 -23.03 -25.52
C ALA A 393 5.45 -22.62 -24.83
N ASN A 394 5.45 -21.40 -24.28
CA ASN A 394 4.26 -20.71 -23.80
C ASN A 394 3.43 -21.43 -22.71
N VAL A 395 4.03 -22.33 -21.94
CA VAL A 395 3.33 -23.09 -20.90
C VAL A 395 3.15 -22.23 -19.65
N PHE A 396 1.92 -22.13 -19.15
CA PHE A 396 1.62 -21.54 -17.86
C PHE A 396 1.88 -22.57 -16.75
N GLN A 397 2.95 -22.38 -15.99
CA GLN A 397 3.22 -23.13 -14.76
C GLN A 397 2.51 -22.45 -13.57
N PRO A 398 1.47 -23.06 -13.00
CA PRO A 398 0.84 -22.54 -11.78
C PRO A 398 1.79 -22.73 -10.59
N ILE A 399 1.78 -21.75 -9.69
CA ILE A 399 2.51 -21.76 -8.41
C ILE A 399 1.50 -21.76 -7.26
N ILE A 400 0.40 -21.03 -7.42
CA ILE A 400 -0.70 -20.95 -6.46
C ILE A 400 -2.00 -21.11 -7.23
N PHE A 401 -2.92 -21.92 -6.70
CA PHE A 401 -4.22 -22.13 -7.29
C PHE A 401 -5.28 -21.22 -6.66
N LYS A 402 -6.27 -20.84 -7.47
CA LYS A 402 -7.45 -20.14 -6.99
C LYS A 402 -8.14 -20.91 -5.86
N GLY A 403 -8.32 -20.26 -4.72
CA GLY A 403 -8.92 -20.85 -3.52
C GLY A 403 -7.91 -21.50 -2.55
N ASP A 404 -6.62 -21.52 -2.88
CA ASP A 404 -5.58 -21.98 -1.97
C ASP A 404 -5.49 -21.07 -0.74
N THR A 405 -5.15 -21.68 0.39
CA THR A 405 -4.87 -20.96 1.64
C THR A 405 -3.44 -20.43 1.60
N ILE A 406 -3.28 -19.12 1.64
CA ILE A 406 -1.98 -18.44 1.65
C ILE A 406 -1.73 -17.89 3.05
N LYS A 407 -0.60 -18.26 3.65
CA LYS A 407 -0.10 -17.66 4.90
C LYS A 407 0.82 -16.50 4.56
N LEU A 408 0.44 -15.28 4.93
CA LEU A 408 1.10 -14.05 4.44
C LEU A 408 2.53 -13.88 4.96
N SER A 409 2.87 -14.49 6.09
CA SER A 409 4.22 -14.47 6.65
C SER A 409 5.22 -15.40 5.95
N LYS A 410 4.77 -16.30 5.06
CA LYS A 410 5.64 -17.27 4.40
C LYS A 410 5.63 -17.04 2.88
N PRO A 411 6.74 -16.56 2.29
CA PRO A 411 6.81 -16.45 0.83
C PRO A 411 6.78 -17.80 0.14
N MET A 412 6.14 -17.83 -1.02
CA MET A 412 6.18 -18.97 -1.94
C MET A 412 7.37 -18.80 -2.86
N LYS A 413 8.27 -19.78 -2.85
CA LYS A 413 9.55 -19.69 -3.56
C LYS A 413 9.61 -20.72 -4.67
N GLU A 414 10.00 -20.28 -5.86
CA GLU A 414 10.27 -21.15 -7.00
C GLU A 414 11.64 -20.84 -7.59
N ARG A 415 12.26 -21.83 -8.20
CA ARG A 415 13.60 -21.71 -8.77
C ARG A 415 13.61 -22.07 -10.24
N PHE A 416 14.17 -21.18 -11.04
CA PHE A 416 14.28 -21.32 -12.48
C PHE A 416 15.72 -21.26 -12.93
N THR A 417 15.99 -21.86 -14.08
CA THR A 417 17.30 -21.86 -14.73
C THR A 417 17.16 -21.34 -16.15
N PRO A 418 18.21 -20.72 -16.71
CA PRO A 418 18.25 -20.39 -18.13
C PRO A 418 17.96 -21.61 -19.00
N ILE A 419 17.34 -21.40 -20.17
CA ILE A 419 17.07 -22.47 -21.14
C ILE A 419 18.37 -22.89 -21.83
N GLN A 420 19.29 -21.96 -22.07
CA GLN A 420 20.56 -22.20 -22.73
C GLN A 420 21.72 -21.60 -21.91
N LYS A 421 22.92 -22.17 -22.08
CA LYS A 421 24.11 -21.79 -21.31
C LYS A 421 24.60 -20.38 -21.63
N ASN A 422 24.42 -19.96 -22.89
CA ASN A 422 24.88 -18.67 -23.41
C ASN A 422 23.80 -17.60 -23.34
N SER A 423 22.67 -17.86 -22.66
CA SER A 423 21.62 -16.86 -22.49
C SER A 423 22.20 -15.65 -21.74
N THR A 424 22.05 -14.47 -22.31
CA THR A 424 22.44 -13.19 -21.70
C THR A 424 21.33 -12.60 -20.86
N GLU A 425 20.11 -13.13 -20.98
CA GLU A 425 18.93 -12.69 -20.22
C GLU A 425 17.94 -13.84 -19.96
N MET A 426 17.18 -13.72 -18.86
CA MET A 426 15.97 -14.51 -18.58
C MET A 426 14.76 -13.61 -18.69
N LYS A 427 13.87 -13.92 -19.64
CA LYS A 427 12.54 -13.31 -19.67
C LYS A 427 11.60 -14.04 -18.72
N ILE A 428 10.97 -13.30 -17.83
CA ILE A 428 10.01 -13.82 -16.88
C ILE A 428 8.69 -13.10 -17.10
N ASN A 429 7.62 -13.88 -17.24
CA ASN A 429 6.26 -13.36 -17.31
C ASN A 429 5.47 -13.93 -16.15
N ILE A 430 4.88 -13.06 -15.34
CA ILE A 430 3.95 -13.43 -14.28
C ILE A 430 2.56 -13.48 -14.87
N LEU A 431 1.87 -14.59 -14.68
CA LEU A 431 0.57 -14.87 -15.27
C LEU A 431 -0.48 -15.08 -14.18
N ARG A 432 -1.73 -14.76 -14.50
CA ARG A 432 -2.89 -15.17 -13.71
C ARG A 432 -4.01 -15.72 -14.58
N THR A 433 -4.86 -16.55 -13.98
CA THR A 433 -6.15 -16.95 -14.55
C THR A 433 -7.22 -17.08 -13.49
N GLU A 434 -8.47 -16.81 -13.88
CA GLU A 434 -9.65 -17.04 -13.05
C GLU A 434 -10.16 -18.48 -13.11
N LYS A 435 -9.71 -19.25 -14.10
CA LYS A 435 -10.14 -20.63 -14.31
C LYS A 435 -9.69 -21.48 -13.11
N LYS A 436 -10.62 -22.28 -12.59
CA LYS A 436 -10.26 -23.30 -11.60
C LYS A 436 -9.36 -24.30 -12.31
N TRP A 437 -8.22 -24.61 -11.70
CA TRP A 437 -7.28 -25.54 -12.31
C TRP A 437 -7.91 -26.92 -12.36
N ASP A 438 -8.01 -27.49 -13.57
CA ASP A 438 -8.52 -28.82 -13.80
C ASP A 438 -7.33 -29.80 -13.83
N THR A 439 -7.43 -30.89 -13.07
CA THR A 439 -6.38 -31.89 -12.93
C THR A 439 -6.31 -32.87 -14.09
N ASN A 440 -7.09 -32.66 -15.17
CA ASN A 440 -7.11 -33.47 -16.40
C ASN A 440 -5.80 -33.45 -17.22
N TYR A 441 -4.67 -33.11 -16.59
CA TYR A 441 -3.30 -33.15 -17.12
C TYR A 441 -3.03 -32.35 -18.40
N GLN A 442 -3.97 -31.54 -18.91
CA GLN A 442 -3.70 -30.64 -20.04
C GLN A 442 -3.02 -29.36 -19.56
N SER A 443 -1.90 -29.02 -20.20
CA SER A 443 -1.21 -27.75 -19.99
C SER A 443 -2.07 -26.57 -20.47
N ILE A 444 -2.02 -25.47 -19.73
CA ILE A 444 -2.63 -24.20 -20.12
C ILE A 444 -1.55 -23.33 -20.75
N TYR A 445 -1.91 -22.63 -21.83
CA TYR A 445 -0.99 -21.84 -22.64
C TYR A 445 -1.25 -20.34 -22.52
N LEU A 446 -0.24 -19.54 -22.83
CA LEU A 446 -0.28 -18.08 -22.77
C LEU A 446 -1.41 -17.44 -23.59
N ASP A 447 -1.72 -18.03 -24.74
CA ASP A 447 -2.74 -17.58 -25.69
C ASP A 447 -4.15 -18.08 -25.35
N SER A 448 -4.30 -18.85 -24.26
CA SER A 448 -5.61 -19.21 -23.73
C SER A 448 -6.36 -17.95 -23.31
N GLN A 449 -7.64 -17.85 -23.71
CA GLN A 449 -8.48 -16.65 -23.54
C GLN A 449 -8.57 -16.15 -22.08
N ASP A 450 -8.43 -17.05 -21.10
CA ASP A 450 -8.55 -16.74 -19.66
C ASP A 450 -7.20 -16.45 -18.97
N VAL A 451 -6.09 -16.42 -19.71
CA VAL A 451 -4.74 -16.17 -19.16
C VAL A 451 -4.34 -14.72 -19.39
N ILE A 452 -3.97 -14.05 -18.30
CA ILE A 452 -3.58 -12.64 -18.31
C ILE A 452 -2.13 -12.53 -17.87
N ILE A 453 -1.30 -11.90 -18.70
CA ILE A 453 0.04 -11.46 -18.30
C ILE A 453 -0.14 -10.33 -17.31
N MET A 454 0.26 -10.58 -16.06
CA MET A 454 0.38 -9.55 -15.05
C MET A 454 1.63 -8.73 -15.33
N ALA A 455 2.83 -9.29 -15.33
CA ALA A 455 4.04 -8.52 -15.57
C ALA A 455 5.01 -9.25 -16.49
N SER A 456 5.85 -8.52 -17.22
CA SER A 456 6.91 -9.05 -18.07
C SER A 456 8.22 -8.31 -17.80
N PHE A 457 9.27 -9.03 -17.48
CA PHE A 457 10.58 -8.46 -17.20
C PHE A 457 11.71 -9.33 -17.76
N SER A 458 12.80 -8.68 -18.18
CA SER A 458 14.03 -9.35 -18.60
C SER A 458 15.12 -9.13 -17.56
N ILE A 459 15.71 -10.22 -17.08
CA ILE A 459 16.78 -10.21 -16.09
C ILE A 459 18.09 -10.55 -16.80
N PRO A 460 19.10 -9.67 -16.80
CA PRO A 460 20.38 -9.99 -17.40
C PRO A 460 21.05 -11.12 -16.60
N ILE A 461 21.55 -12.12 -17.31
CA ILE A 461 22.34 -13.20 -16.74
C ILE A 461 23.82 -12.80 -16.93
N PRO A 462 24.59 -12.63 -15.85
CA PRO A 462 26.03 -12.42 -15.97
C PRO A 462 26.66 -13.60 -16.71
N GLN A 463 27.50 -13.32 -17.71
CA GLN A 463 28.25 -14.37 -18.38
C GLN A 463 29.06 -15.16 -17.35
N SER A 464 28.80 -16.46 -17.29
CA SER A 464 29.35 -17.34 -16.27
C SER A 464 29.69 -18.69 -16.89
N ASN A 465 30.86 -19.22 -16.52
CA ASN A 465 31.26 -20.57 -16.90
C ASN A 465 30.55 -21.66 -16.08
N LEU A 466 29.65 -21.27 -15.16
CA LEU A 466 28.89 -22.20 -14.35
C LEU A 466 27.93 -23.03 -15.23
N PRO A 467 27.72 -24.32 -14.91
CA PRO A 467 26.68 -25.12 -15.56
C PRO A 467 25.28 -24.54 -15.28
N ILE A 468 24.34 -24.70 -16.21
CA ILE A 468 22.96 -24.16 -16.17
C ILE A 468 22.28 -24.55 -14.86
N ASN A 469 22.48 -25.78 -14.38
CA ASN A 469 21.88 -26.26 -13.13
C ASN A 469 22.35 -25.48 -11.88
N LYS A 470 23.47 -24.77 -11.95
CA LYS A 470 23.98 -23.87 -10.90
C LYS A 470 23.51 -22.43 -11.12
N GLN A 471 23.17 -22.04 -12.35
CA GLN A 471 22.64 -20.71 -12.70
C GLN A 471 21.16 -20.55 -12.31
N LYS A 472 20.87 -20.51 -11.01
CA LYS A 472 19.49 -20.48 -10.51
C LYS A 472 19.01 -19.06 -10.21
N LEU A 473 17.84 -18.72 -10.72
CA LEU A 473 17.04 -17.58 -10.30
C LEU A 473 15.98 -18.06 -9.31
N GLU A 474 16.01 -17.58 -8.07
CA GLU A 474 14.96 -17.78 -7.09
C GLU A 474 13.94 -16.63 -7.18
N ILE A 475 12.68 -16.96 -7.39
CA ILE A 475 11.56 -16.02 -7.40
C ILE A 475 10.71 -16.31 -6.16
N SER A 476 10.46 -15.29 -5.34
CA SER A 476 9.70 -15.39 -4.09
C SER A 476 8.48 -14.49 -4.14
N PHE A 477 7.29 -15.10 -4.20
CA PHE A 477 6.00 -14.43 -4.14
C PHE A 477 5.60 -14.18 -2.69
N HIS A 478 5.40 -12.92 -2.34
CA HIS A 478 4.98 -12.46 -1.03
C HIS A 478 3.59 -11.84 -1.16
N PHE A 479 2.62 -12.46 -0.49
CA PHE A 479 1.23 -12.00 -0.46
C PHE A 479 1.00 -11.21 0.82
N ALA A 480 1.88 -10.25 1.10
CA ALA A 480 1.97 -9.63 2.44
C ALA A 480 0.69 -8.88 2.85
N THR A 481 -0.04 -8.29 1.89
CA THR A 481 -1.23 -7.45 2.14
C THR A 481 -2.29 -7.65 1.04
N THR A 482 -2.89 -6.57 0.56
CA THR A 482 -3.83 -6.50 -0.57
C THR A 482 -3.13 -6.46 -1.94
N GLU A 483 -1.79 -6.54 -1.94
CA GLU A 483 -0.89 -6.49 -3.09
C GLU A 483 0.12 -7.66 -3.05
N ILE A 484 0.66 -7.99 -4.22
CA ILE A 484 1.65 -9.07 -4.40
C ILE A 484 3.02 -8.45 -4.61
N LYS A 485 3.96 -8.75 -3.72
CA LYS A 485 5.38 -8.41 -3.90
C LYS A 485 6.13 -9.63 -4.42
N ILE A 486 6.99 -9.44 -5.42
CA ILE A 486 7.83 -10.49 -6.00
C ILE A 486 9.28 -10.11 -5.78
N PHE A 487 10.02 -11.01 -5.17
CA PHE A 487 11.45 -10.84 -4.94
C PHE A 487 12.21 -11.82 -5.82
N MET A 488 13.26 -11.34 -6.46
CA MET A 488 14.08 -12.13 -7.35
C MET A 488 15.52 -12.09 -6.88
N LYS A 489 16.13 -13.26 -6.83
CA LYS A 489 17.51 -13.44 -6.39
C LYS A 489 18.24 -14.38 -7.33
N TYR A 490 19.33 -13.91 -7.91
CA TYR A 490 20.21 -14.76 -8.70
C TYR A 490 21.19 -15.47 -7.75
N LEU A 491 21.03 -16.78 -7.56
CA LEU A 491 21.75 -17.53 -6.54
C LEU A 491 23.28 -17.60 -6.74
N PRO A 492 23.83 -17.70 -7.97
CA PRO A 492 25.29 -17.67 -8.17
C PRO A 492 25.97 -16.38 -7.73
N ASN A 493 25.22 -15.28 -7.68
CA ASN A 493 25.72 -13.99 -7.26
C ASN A 493 24.68 -13.30 -6.38
N THR A 494 24.81 -13.45 -5.07
CA THR A 494 23.91 -12.88 -4.06
C THR A 494 23.82 -11.36 -4.07
N ARG A 495 24.65 -10.68 -4.88
CA ARG A 495 24.60 -9.23 -5.10
C ARG A 495 23.46 -8.79 -6.01
N PHE A 496 22.86 -9.70 -6.78
CA PHE A 496 21.62 -9.42 -7.51
C PHE A 496 20.42 -9.84 -6.65
N ASN A 497 19.89 -8.87 -5.90
CA ASN A 497 18.58 -8.95 -5.27
C ASN A 497 17.73 -7.82 -5.87
N LYS A 498 16.56 -8.16 -6.41
CA LYS A 498 15.61 -7.19 -6.93
C LYS A 498 14.24 -7.45 -6.33
N GLU A 499 13.71 -6.43 -5.66
CA GLU A 499 12.31 -6.39 -5.23
C GLU A 499 11.48 -5.74 -6.35
N LEU A 500 10.34 -6.33 -6.66
CA LEU A 500 9.29 -5.78 -7.51
C LEU A 500 7.98 -5.82 -6.74
N SER A 501 7.24 -4.72 -6.76
CA SER A 501 5.93 -4.64 -6.13
C SER A 501 4.88 -4.59 -7.24
N LEU A 502 4.27 -5.73 -7.56
CA LEU A 502 3.32 -5.81 -8.68
C LEU A 502 2.07 -4.96 -8.41
N ASN A 503 2.13 -3.72 -8.84
CA ASN A 503 1.00 -2.81 -9.01
C ASN A 503 0.57 -2.81 -10.49
N TYR A 504 -0.57 -2.18 -10.79
CA TYR A 504 -1.11 -2.22 -12.16
C TYR A 504 -0.24 -1.50 -13.21
N ASP A 505 0.52 -0.46 -12.86
CA ASP A 505 1.41 0.19 -13.82
C ASP A 505 2.64 -0.68 -14.12
N GLU A 506 3.21 -1.37 -13.13
CA GLU A 506 4.23 -2.42 -13.34
C GLU A 506 3.67 -3.56 -14.20
N ILE A 507 2.39 -3.87 -14.03
CA ILE A 507 1.68 -4.85 -14.87
C ILE A 507 1.61 -4.39 -16.35
N GLN A 508 1.59 -3.08 -16.62
CA GLN A 508 1.57 -2.55 -17.98
C GLN A 508 2.95 -2.40 -18.63
N LYS A 509 4.05 -2.45 -17.86
CA LYS A 509 5.40 -2.40 -18.42
C LYS A 509 5.69 -3.73 -19.10
N LYS A 510 5.63 -3.74 -20.43
CA LYS A 510 6.12 -4.87 -21.24
C LYS A 510 7.60 -4.66 -21.55
N ASP A 511 8.39 -5.68 -21.29
CA ASP A 511 9.78 -5.81 -21.75
C ASP A 511 10.73 -4.75 -21.15
N GLU A 512 10.58 -4.45 -19.87
CA GLU A 512 11.57 -3.66 -19.13
C GLU A 512 12.81 -4.52 -18.87
N LEU A 513 13.93 -4.14 -19.47
CA LEU A 513 15.25 -4.69 -19.17
C LEU A 513 15.66 -4.20 -17.78
N LEU A 514 15.71 -5.10 -16.81
CA LEU A 514 16.11 -4.77 -15.46
C LEU A 514 17.63 -4.60 -15.45
N GLU A 515 18.12 -3.36 -15.41
CA GLU A 515 19.56 -3.11 -15.32
C GLU A 515 20.14 -3.82 -14.08
N ILE A 516 21.25 -4.54 -14.26
CA ILE A 516 22.10 -4.92 -13.14
C ILE A 516 22.79 -3.61 -12.72
N PRO A 517 22.53 -3.07 -11.52
CA PRO A 517 23.23 -1.87 -11.10
C PRO A 517 24.73 -2.13 -11.16
N LYS A 518 25.47 -1.35 -11.96
CA LYS A 518 26.93 -1.32 -11.89
C LYS A 518 27.29 -0.61 -10.59
N SER A 519 27.64 -1.37 -9.55
CA SER A 519 27.99 -0.77 -8.26
C SER A 519 29.21 0.14 -8.35
N PRO A 520 29.17 1.27 -7.62
CA PRO A 520 30.27 1.67 -6.75
C PRO A 520 29.89 1.34 -5.32
N SER A 521 30.85 0.78 -4.59
CA SER A 521 30.80 0.66 -3.14
C SER A 521 31.20 2.01 -2.53
N ILE A 522 30.24 2.88 -2.27
CA ILE A 522 30.46 4.05 -1.43
C ILE A 522 30.20 3.63 0.02
N HIS A 523 31.24 3.71 0.85
CA HIS A 523 31.07 3.76 2.29
C HIS A 523 31.39 5.18 2.71
N THR A 524 30.37 6.03 2.89
CA THR A 524 30.57 7.34 3.54
C THR A 524 30.55 7.14 5.04
N PHE A 525 31.69 7.30 5.71
CA PHE A 525 31.75 7.35 7.17
C PHE A 525 31.44 8.77 7.63
N LEU A 526 30.50 8.91 8.56
CA LEU A 526 30.19 10.18 9.19
C LEU A 526 30.52 10.00 10.67
N ILE A 527 31.53 10.71 11.18
CA ILE A 527 31.88 10.72 12.60
C ILE A 527 31.41 12.06 13.14
N ILE A 528 30.51 12.08 14.13
CA ILE A 528 29.99 13.33 14.72
C ILE A 528 30.35 13.36 16.20
N ASP A 529 31.19 14.32 16.59
CA ASP A 529 31.53 14.59 17.99
C ASP A 529 30.54 15.58 18.62
N THR A 530 29.86 15.17 19.68
CA THR A 530 28.98 16.02 20.50
C THR A 530 29.37 15.98 21.97
N SER A 531 30.57 15.50 22.28
CA SER A 531 31.07 15.33 23.65
C SER A 531 31.65 16.63 24.22
N GLY A 532 31.84 16.69 25.54
CA GLY A 532 32.48 17.85 26.18
C GLY A 532 34.01 17.92 26.01
N SER A 533 34.69 16.78 25.82
CA SER A 533 36.13 16.71 25.55
C SER A 533 36.54 15.31 25.06
N MET A 534 37.17 15.23 23.88
CA MET A 534 37.70 13.99 23.29
C MET A 534 38.97 13.46 23.98
N ASN A 535 39.58 14.26 24.86
CA ASN A 535 40.77 13.89 25.63
C ASN A 535 40.46 13.30 27.00
N ASP A 536 39.19 13.18 27.37
CA ASP A 536 38.84 12.57 28.64
C ASP A 536 39.14 11.06 28.63
N ASN A 537 39.61 10.55 29.76
CA ASN A 537 40.09 9.18 29.93
C ASN A 537 39.01 8.26 30.55
N ASP A 538 37.79 8.74 30.68
CA ASP A 538 36.65 8.01 31.24
C ASP A 538 36.09 6.94 30.28
N VAL A 539 36.41 7.03 28.98
CA VAL A 539 36.19 5.97 27.99
C VAL A 539 37.52 5.67 27.32
N VAL A 540 37.95 4.40 27.32
CA VAL A 540 39.22 3.97 26.73
C VAL A 540 39.02 2.71 25.86
N PRO A 541 39.91 2.44 24.88
CA PRO A 541 39.85 1.25 24.04
C PRO A 541 39.89 -0.06 24.82
N SER A 542 39.29 -1.13 24.30
CA SER A 542 39.25 -2.45 24.93
C SER A 542 40.56 -3.25 24.73
N ASN A 543 41.22 -3.63 25.83
CA ASN A 543 42.52 -4.33 25.79
C ASN A 543 42.47 -5.81 25.32
N ASN A 544 41.30 -6.36 24.96
CA ASN A 544 41.07 -7.81 24.83
C ASN A 544 40.95 -8.36 23.40
N LYS A 545 41.21 -7.57 22.35
CA LYS A 545 41.02 -8.02 20.96
C LYS A 545 42.35 -8.22 20.21
N SER A 546 42.56 -9.39 19.62
CA SER A 546 43.90 -9.92 19.24
C SER A 546 44.64 -9.18 18.11
N TRP A 547 43.99 -8.32 17.35
CA TRP A 547 44.65 -7.46 16.36
C TRP A 547 44.95 -6.05 16.91
N TYR A 548 44.32 -5.69 18.04
CA TYR A 548 44.43 -4.40 18.71
C TYR A 548 45.70 -4.25 19.56
N SER A 549 46.23 -5.35 20.09
CA SER A 549 47.39 -5.33 21.00
C SER A 549 48.71 -4.85 20.36
N ARG A 550 48.72 -4.50 19.06
CA ARG A 550 49.90 -4.04 18.33
C ARG A 550 49.89 -2.54 18.00
N ASN A 551 48.73 -1.88 18.04
CA ASN A 551 48.61 -0.45 17.73
C ASN A 551 48.16 0.29 19.00
N HIS A 552 49.05 1.13 19.55
CA HIS A 552 48.81 1.84 20.81
C HIS A 552 47.85 3.01 20.58
N PHE A 553 46.55 2.73 20.67
CA PHE A 553 45.53 3.79 20.71
C PHE A 553 45.74 4.66 21.96
N PRO A 554 45.46 5.97 21.89
CA PRO A 554 45.44 6.78 23.09
C PRO A 554 44.36 6.26 24.05
N ASN A 555 44.68 6.15 25.34
CA ASN A 555 43.73 5.70 26.37
C ASN A 555 42.79 6.85 26.77
N ASN A 556 42.03 7.31 25.79
CA ASN A 556 41.02 8.36 25.92
C ASN A 556 39.84 8.09 24.97
N ARG A 557 38.80 8.91 25.08
CA ARG A 557 37.58 8.84 24.27
C ARG A 557 37.85 8.74 22.77
N PHE A 558 38.84 9.48 22.27
CA PHE A 558 39.25 9.43 20.87
C PHE A 558 39.78 8.05 20.45
N GLY A 559 40.60 7.41 21.29
CA GLY A 559 41.06 6.04 21.04
C GLY A 559 39.91 5.04 20.92
N ALA A 560 38.87 5.18 21.75
CA ALA A 560 37.70 4.29 21.71
C ALA A 560 36.88 4.44 20.41
N VAL A 561 36.81 5.66 19.85
CA VAL A 561 36.19 5.89 18.53
C VAL A 561 36.97 5.19 17.42
N LEU A 562 38.30 5.28 17.44
CA LEU A 562 39.15 4.62 16.44
C LEU A 562 39.05 3.10 16.53
N GLU A 563 38.88 2.55 17.73
CA GLU A 563 38.59 1.14 17.92
C GLU A 563 37.26 0.74 17.26
N ALA A 564 36.18 1.48 17.50
CA ALA A 564 34.87 1.22 16.91
C ALA A 564 34.87 1.29 15.37
N VAL A 565 35.56 2.28 14.80
CA VAL A 565 35.78 2.41 13.34
C VAL A 565 36.49 1.16 12.81
N GLY A 566 37.53 0.71 13.51
CA GLY A 566 38.29 -0.48 13.12
C GLY A 566 37.49 -1.79 13.18
N GLU A 567 36.69 -2.00 14.22
CA GLU A 567 35.83 -3.20 14.33
C GLU A 567 34.83 -3.27 13.20
N TYR A 568 34.18 -2.14 12.93
CA TYR A 568 33.20 -2.06 11.86
C TYR A 568 33.84 -2.43 10.52
N ILE A 569 35.02 -1.89 10.21
CA ILE A 569 35.74 -2.18 8.95
C ILE A 569 36.08 -3.67 8.85
N ILE A 570 36.54 -4.31 9.93
CA ILE A 570 36.91 -5.73 9.93
C ILE A 570 35.69 -6.65 9.83
N GLU A 571 34.63 -6.36 10.57
CA GLU A 571 33.36 -7.07 10.40
C GLU A 571 32.85 -6.92 8.96
N ARG A 572 33.02 -5.75 8.36
CA ARG A 572 32.57 -5.51 6.99
C ARG A 572 33.36 -6.27 5.93
N GLN A 573 34.67 -6.49 6.14
CA GLN A 573 35.48 -7.35 5.27
C GLN A 573 34.93 -8.78 5.17
N LYS A 574 34.12 -9.22 6.15
CA LYS A 574 33.51 -10.55 6.19
C LYS A 574 32.12 -10.61 5.50
N VAL A 575 31.50 -9.48 5.14
CA VAL A 575 30.12 -9.40 4.63
C VAL A 575 30.06 -8.90 3.17
N SER A 576 29.07 -9.33 2.38
CA SER A 576 28.94 -9.06 0.92
C SER A 576 27.69 -8.25 0.51
N SER A 577 27.25 -7.28 1.31
CA SER A 577 26.14 -6.36 0.98
C SER A 577 26.61 -5.15 0.14
N ASN A 578 25.66 -4.39 -0.44
CA ASN A 578 25.90 -3.08 -1.05
C ASN A 578 25.45 -2.00 -0.04
N ASP A 579 26.38 -1.27 0.57
CA ASP A 579 26.04 -0.18 1.49
C ASP A 579 26.23 1.16 0.78
N ARG A 580 25.51 2.21 1.24
CA ARG A 580 25.65 3.59 0.71
C ARG A 580 26.25 4.58 1.74
N ILE A 581 25.97 4.50 3.05
CA ILE A 581 26.55 5.38 4.12
C ILE A 581 26.61 4.63 5.48
N THR A 582 27.51 5.02 6.39
CA THR A 582 27.63 4.56 7.79
C THR A 582 27.87 5.75 8.73
N LEU A 583 27.11 5.83 9.82
CA LEU A 583 27.20 6.93 10.80
C LEU A 583 27.67 6.39 12.16
N ILE A 584 28.74 6.98 12.67
CA ILE A 584 29.23 6.77 14.03
C ILE A 584 29.03 8.08 14.78
N TYR A 585 28.17 8.07 15.78
CA TYR A 585 27.86 9.25 16.58
C TYR A 585 28.50 9.12 17.94
N PHE A 586 29.08 10.22 18.42
CA PHE A 586 29.82 10.26 19.66
C PHE A 586 29.23 11.30 20.62
N ASP A 587 28.81 10.82 21.79
CA ASP A 587 28.43 11.63 22.96
C ASP A 587 29.31 11.20 24.13
N SER A 588 28.80 10.34 25.02
CA SER A 588 29.49 9.86 26.20
C SER A 588 30.09 8.46 25.99
N TYR A 589 29.75 7.80 24.87
CA TYR A 589 30.27 6.51 24.42
C TYR A 589 30.32 6.48 22.89
N ALA A 590 31.27 5.73 22.31
CA ALA A 590 31.30 5.47 20.87
C ALA A 590 30.25 4.42 20.51
N ASN A 591 29.11 4.86 19.99
CA ASN A 591 28.03 3.97 19.55
C ASN A 591 27.97 3.94 18.03
N LEU A 592 28.08 2.75 17.45
CA LEU A 592 27.68 2.51 16.06
C LEU A 592 26.15 2.62 16.02
N ILE A 593 25.64 3.74 15.51
CA ILE A 593 24.19 3.98 15.54
C ILE A 593 23.51 3.23 14.39
N PHE A 594 24.10 3.19 13.20
CA PHE A 594 23.53 2.44 12.07
C PHE A 594 24.61 1.75 11.23
N SER A 595 24.31 0.53 10.79
CA SER A 595 25.11 -0.21 9.82
C SER A 595 24.20 -0.92 8.82
N ASN A 596 24.54 -0.86 7.53
CA ASN A 596 23.84 -1.60 6.47
C ASN A 596 22.34 -1.18 6.30
N GLU A 597 22.04 0.12 6.35
CA GLU A 597 20.71 0.70 6.10
C GLU A 597 20.69 1.66 4.88
N GLU A 598 19.51 1.85 4.27
CA GLU A 598 19.29 2.80 3.16
C GLU A 598 19.10 4.23 3.72
N LEU A 599 19.58 5.27 3.04
CA LEU A 599 19.36 6.65 3.50
C LEU A 599 17.87 6.98 3.45
N ALA A 600 17.25 7.09 4.61
CA ALA A 600 15.90 7.60 4.75
C ALA A 600 15.89 8.84 5.67
N THR A 601 15.14 9.86 5.26
CA THR A 601 15.08 11.20 5.86
C THR A 601 14.61 11.18 7.32
N ASN A 602 13.91 10.12 7.72
CA ASN A 602 13.39 9.85 9.06
C ASN A 602 14.47 9.45 10.09
N LEU A 603 15.66 9.04 9.66
CA LEU A 603 16.79 8.71 10.55
C LEU A 603 17.43 9.95 11.21
N ILE A 604 17.17 11.15 10.68
CA ILE A 604 17.79 12.42 11.12
C ILE A 604 17.10 13.03 12.35
N VAL A 605 15.94 12.49 12.76
CA VAL A 605 15.02 13.22 13.65
C VAL A 605 15.38 13.12 15.13
N ASN A 606 16.29 12.24 15.57
CA ASN A 606 16.50 11.98 17.01
C ASN A 606 17.97 12.05 17.49
N PHE A 607 18.74 13.07 17.11
CA PHE A 607 19.91 13.46 17.91
C PHE A 607 19.49 14.59 18.84
N SER A 608 19.09 14.24 20.06
CA SER A 608 18.77 15.19 21.13
C SER A 608 19.96 16.13 21.39
N GLN A 609 19.68 17.35 21.90
CA GLN A 609 20.74 18.27 22.31
C GLN A 609 21.76 17.55 23.23
N PRO A 610 23.07 17.75 23.05
CA PRO A 610 24.06 17.15 23.94
C PRO A 610 23.75 17.59 25.37
N ASN A 611 23.63 16.63 26.30
CA ASN A 611 23.28 16.91 27.69
C ASN A 611 24.35 17.77 28.40
N TYR A 612 25.58 17.82 27.86
CA TYR A 612 26.69 18.58 28.40
C TYR A 612 27.58 19.16 27.29
N GLY A 613 27.51 20.49 27.09
CA GLY A 613 28.61 21.31 26.54
C GLY A 613 29.16 21.03 25.13
N GLY A 614 28.54 20.17 24.32
CA GLY A 614 29.05 19.80 22.99
C GLY A 614 28.55 20.64 21.81
N THR A 615 29.20 20.48 20.65
CA THR A 615 28.90 21.23 19.43
C THR A 615 27.71 20.64 18.65
N TYR A 616 26.75 21.50 18.26
CA TYR A 616 25.50 21.08 17.62
C TYR A 616 25.59 21.07 16.08
N PHE A 617 25.91 19.91 15.51
CA PHE A 617 26.08 19.72 14.05
C PHE A 617 24.77 19.48 13.27
N ASN A 618 23.63 19.29 13.95
CA ASN A 618 22.38 18.80 13.36
C ASN A 618 21.84 19.66 12.21
N GLU A 619 21.85 20.98 12.32
CA GLU A 619 21.31 21.85 11.25
C GLU A 619 22.21 21.87 10.01
N GLY A 620 23.54 21.87 10.20
CA GLY A 620 24.51 21.73 9.10
C GLY A 620 24.38 20.37 8.40
N PHE A 621 24.18 19.31 9.18
CA PHE A 621 24.00 17.94 8.69
C PHE A 621 22.68 17.74 7.92
N LYS A 622 21.56 18.31 8.40
CA LYS A 622 20.26 18.31 7.69
C LYS A 622 20.36 18.99 6.32
N LEU A 623 21.01 20.15 6.26
CA LEU A 623 21.21 20.90 5.02
C LEU A 623 22.13 20.17 4.03
N ALA A 624 23.21 19.58 4.54
CA ALA A 624 24.13 18.72 3.77
C ALA A 624 23.39 17.50 3.17
N TYR A 625 22.62 16.79 3.99
CA TYR A 625 21.87 15.59 3.60
C TYR A 625 20.85 15.86 2.49
N LYS A 626 20.05 16.93 2.62
CA LYS A 626 19.03 17.31 1.63
C LYS A 626 19.61 17.51 0.21
N ASN A 627 20.91 17.81 0.13
CA ASN A 627 21.61 18.00 -1.13
C ASN A 627 22.34 16.73 -1.62
N LEU A 628 22.66 15.76 -0.75
CA LEU A 628 23.26 14.47 -1.17
C LEU A 628 22.31 13.62 -2.00
N GLU A 629 21.00 13.66 -1.71
CA GLU A 629 19.98 12.95 -2.51
C GLU A 629 19.93 13.46 -3.96
N GLN A 630 20.44 14.67 -4.23
CA GLN A 630 20.45 15.29 -5.56
C GLN A 630 21.76 15.05 -6.34
N ILE A 631 22.78 14.46 -5.71
CA ILE A 631 24.10 14.25 -6.32
C ILE A 631 24.19 12.80 -6.83
N ASN A 632 24.51 12.61 -8.11
CA ASN A 632 24.72 11.29 -8.69
C ASN A 632 26.04 10.69 -8.16
N LEU A 633 25.90 9.63 -7.37
CA LEU A 633 26.97 8.93 -6.68
C LEU A 633 27.57 7.76 -7.48
N GLU A 634 27.09 7.49 -8.70
CA GLU A 634 27.65 6.44 -9.56
C GLU A 634 29.11 6.73 -9.98
N GLY A 635 29.96 5.70 -9.96
CA GLY A 635 31.37 5.72 -10.37
C GLY A 635 32.42 6.23 -9.37
N ARG A 636 32.08 6.59 -8.12
CA ARG A 636 33.00 7.28 -7.20
C ARG A 636 33.74 6.37 -6.20
N THR A 637 34.89 6.85 -5.71
CA THR A 637 35.74 6.18 -4.70
C THR A 637 35.12 6.24 -3.29
N PRO A 638 35.42 5.29 -2.39
CA PRO A 638 34.97 5.35 -0.98
C PRO A 638 35.43 6.67 -0.32
N LYS A 639 34.58 7.35 0.48
CA LYS A 639 34.93 8.61 1.18
C LYS A 639 34.69 8.51 2.69
N MET A 640 35.57 9.01 3.55
CA MET A 640 35.33 9.18 4.99
C MET A 640 35.22 10.68 5.28
N ILE A 641 34.16 11.12 5.96
CA ILE A 641 33.93 12.53 6.29
C ILE A 641 33.82 12.66 7.81
N ILE A 642 34.77 13.35 8.43
CA ILE A 642 34.85 13.52 9.87
C ILE A 642 34.25 14.89 10.25
N PHE A 643 33.27 14.94 11.14
CA PHE A 643 32.76 16.17 11.76
C PHE A 643 33.29 16.27 13.20
N SER A 644 34.06 17.31 13.49
CA SER A 644 34.63 17.55 14.82
C SER A 644 34.72 19.04 15.10
N ASP A 645 34.74 19.43 16.37
CA ASP A 645 35.06 20.79 16.82
C ASP A 645 36.54 20.97 17.22
N GLY A 646 37.32 19.88 17.13
CA GLY A 646 38.77 19.90 17.08
C GLY A 646 39.51 19.51 18.36
N GLY A 647 38.90 19.08 19.46
CA GLY A 647 39.67 18.79 20.70
C GLY A 647 40.92 17.90 20.49
N ASN A 648 42.12 18.41 20.83
CA ASN A 648 43.48 17.83 20.66
C ASN A 648 43.47 16.32 20.37
N CYS A 649 43.34 15.94 19.10
CA CYS A 649 43.18 14.56 18.63
C CYS A 649 44.52 13.80 18.63
N GLY A 650 45.38 14.07 19.63
CA GLY A 650 46.68 13.45 19.86
C GLY A 650 47.61 13.51 18.65
N SER A 651 48.69 14.27 18.75
CA SER A 651 49.85 14.23 17.85
C SER A 651 50.62 12.89 17.93
N ASN A 652 49.92 11.76 17.77
CA ASN A 652 50.42 10.42 18.01
C ASN A 652 50.52 9.62 16.71
N THR A 653 51.73 9.12 16.51
CA THR A 653 52.24 8.27 15.43
C THR A 653 51.37 7.03 15.15
N SER A 654 50.55 6.62 16.12
CA SER A 654 49.65 5.46 16.05
C SER A 654 48.48 5.62 15.08
N LEU A 655 47.91 6.83 14.94
CA LEU A 655 46.78 7.09 14.02
C LEU A 655 47.23 7.02 12.56
N HIS A 656 48.40 7.60 12.28
CA HIS A 656 49.05 7.51 10.98
C HIS A 656 49.30 6.06 10.55
N GLN A 657 49.90 5.25 11.42
CA GLN A 657 50.18 3.84 11.14
C GLN A 657 48.92 3.01 10.90
N LEU A 658 47.83 3.31 11.61
CA LEU A 658 46.55 2.64 11.45
C LEU A 658 45.89 2.98 10.10
N LEU A 659 45.81 4.27 9.77
CA LEU A 659 45.22 4.74 8.50
C LEU A 659 46.08 4.28 7.31
N GLU A 660 47.41 4.27 7.43
CA GLU A 660 48.29 3.64 6.44
C GLU A 660 48.04 2.14 6.31
N GLY A 661 47.80 1.42 7.42
CA GLY A 661 47.42 0.01 7.41
C GLY A 661 46.11 -0.24 6.63
N TYR A 662 45.12 0.63 6.78
CA TYR A 662 43.87 0.58 6.01
C TYR A 662 44.07 0.93 4.53
N MET A 663 44.94 1.90 4.23
CA MET A 663 45.31 2.28 2.86
C MET A 663 46.14 1.19 2.14
N ASN A 664 46.87 0.37 2.89
CA ASN A 664 47.58 -0.78 2.33
C ASN A 664 46.68 -2.02 2.16
N GLY A 665 45.44 -1.98 2.66
CA GLY A 665 44.41 -3.02 2.55
C GLY A 665 43.45 -2.89 1.34
N PRO A 666 42.35 -3.67 1.31
CA PRO A 666 41.40 -3.70 0.18
C PRO A 666 40.73 -2.35 -0.13
N TYR A 667 40.63 -1.47 0.86
CA TYR A 667 40.03 -0.13 0.73
C TYR A 667 40.98 0.87 0.07
N GLY A 668 42.26 0.91 0.42
CA GLY A 668 43.19 1.81 -0.26
C GLY A 668 43.57 1.38 -1.68
N ARG A 669 43.50 0.07 -2.02
CA ARG A 669 43.57 -0.39 -3.43
C ARG A 669 42.42 0.13 -4.30
N LYS A 670 41.33 0.61 -3.69
CA LYS A 670 40.18 1.25 -4.34
C LYS A 670 40.15 2.78 -4.19
N GLY A 671 41.21 3.39 -3.63
CA GLY A 671 41.37 4.84 -3.53
C GLY A 671 40.47 5.51 -2.49
N LEU A 672 40.44 5.02 -1.24
CA LEU A 672 39.72 5.66 -0.13
C LEU A 672 40.16 7.13 0.03
N HIS A 673 39.18 8.04 -0.03
CA HIS A 673 39.35 9.46 0.23
C HIS A 673 38.94 9.82 1.67
N ILE A 674 39.70 10.67 2.37
CA ILE A 674 39.36 11.10 3.73
C ILE A 674 39.31 12.63 3.78
N ASP A 675 38.11 13.17 3.97
CA ASP A 675 37.84 14.60 4.14
C ASP A 675 37.42 14.90 5.59
N ALA A 676 37.67 16.11 6.07
CA ALA A 676 37.28 16.54 7.41
C ALA A 676 36.54 17.88 7.35
N ILE A 677 35.54 18.05 8.23
CA ILE A 677 34.78 19.29 8.36
C ILE A 677 34.80 19.71 9.83
N LEU A 678 35.29 20.92 10.08
CA LEU A 678 35.56 21.43 11.40
C LEU A 678 34.66 22.61 11.77
N LEU A 679 34.10 22.58 12.97
CA LEU A 679 33.26 23.65 13.53
C LEU A 679 33.87 24.20 14.82
N GLY A 680 34.41 25.41 14.79
CA GLY A 680 35.03 26.01 15.97
C GLY A 680 36.41 26.61 15.71
N SER A 681 37.24 26.74 16.75
CA SER A 681 38.52 27.46 16.67
C SER A 681 39.57 26.73 15.81
N ASN A 682 40.45 27.50 15.14
CA ASN A 682 41.50 26.99 14.25
C ASN A 682 42.62 26.19 14.98
N SER A 683 42.49 26.01 16.29
CA SER A 683 43.51 25.50 17.19
C SER A 683 44.00 24.09 16.85
N TYR A 684 43.23 23.34 16.03
CA TYR A 684 43.46 21.92 15.75
C TYR A 684 43.29 21.55 14.27
N GLN A 685 43.28 22.56 13.39
CA GLN A 685 43.22 22.36 11.94
C GLN A 685 44.40 21.52 11.42
N SER A 686 45.58 21.68 12.02
CA SER A 686 46.82 21.00 11.64
C SER A 686 46.72 19.47 11.75
N ASP A 687 46.06 18.97 12.78
CA ASP A 687 45.99 17.54 13.07
C ASP A 687 45.04 16.84 12.07
N MET A 688 43.95 17.53 11.72
CA MET A 688 42.99 17.06 10.73
C MET A 688 43.52 17.20 9.30
N ASP A 689 44.37 18.20 9.04
CA ASP A 689 45.14 18.30 7.78
C ASP A 689 46.10 17.11 7.60
N GLU A 690 46.68 16.61 8.69
CA GLU A 690 47.56 15.43 8.64
C GLU A 690 46.76 14.15 8.34
N ILE A 691 45.61 13.98 8.99
CA ILE A 691 44.70 12.84 8.78
C ILE A 691 44.15 12.80 7.35
N THR A 692 43.70 13.95 6.83
CA THR A 692 43.11 14.04 5.49
C THR A 692 44.15 13.82 4.38
N LYS A 693 45.43 14.18 4.61
CA LYS A 693 46.54 13.88 3.69
C LYS A 693 46.72 12.38 3.46
N ILE A 694 46.52 11.53 4.48
CA ILE A 694 46.64 10.06 4.35
C ILE A 694 45.62 9.52 3.34
N GLY A 695 44.41 10.07 3.36
CA GLY A 695 43.34 9.75 2.42
C GLY A 695 43.31 10.60 1.16
N LYS A 696 44.34 11.42 0.84
CA LYS A 696 44.31 12.35 -0.31
C LYS A 696 43.05 13.27 -0.35
N GLY A 697 42.43 13.54 0.79
CA GLY A 697 41.30 14.46 0.89
C GLY A 697 41.73 15.79 1.49
N ARG A 698 40.76 16.55 2.00
CA ARG A 698 40.96 17.92 2.47
C ARG A 698 40.17 18.16 3.75
N SER A 699 40.67 19.02 4.60
CA SER A 699 39.90 19.57 5.71
C SER A 699 39.22 20.89 5.26
N LEU A 700 38.02 21.15 5.75
CA LEU A 700 37.32 22.41 5.57
C LEU A 700 36.84 22.91 6.93
N GLN A 701 36.97 24.21 7.19
CA GLN A 701 36.59 24.81 8.47
C GLN A 701 35.46 25.83 8.28
N SER A 702 34.52 25.86 9.22
CA SER A 702 33.55 26.94 9.30
C SER A 702 33.23 27.31 10.74
N ASN A 703 32.99 28.61 10.98
CA ASN A 703 32.60 29.12 12.29
C ASN A 703 31.07 29.19 12.46
N THR A 704 30.30 28.80 11.44
CA THR A 704 28.83 28.82 11.46
C THR A 704 28.24 27.54 10.88
N SER A 705 27.07 27.13 11.40
CA SER A 705 26.37 25.93 10.92
C SER A 705 25.98 26.01 9.44
N GLU A 706 25.72 27.20 8.91
CA GLU A 706 25.41 27.41 7.48
C GLU A 706 26.66 27.30 6.58
N GLY A 707 27.82 27.76 7.06
CA GLY A 707 29.08 27.62 6.34
C GLY A 707 29.61 26.18 6.33
N LEU A 708 29.31 25.39 7.37
CA LEU A 708 29.54 23.93 7.37
C LEU A 708 28.75 23.23 6.26
N ALA A 709 27.46 23.56 6.12
CA ALA A 709 26.61 22.97 5.09
C ALA A 709 27.17 23.27 3.69
N LYS A 710 27.63 24.50 3.45
CA LYS A 710 28.27 24.89 2.18
C LYS A 710 29.59 24.12 1.94
N SER A 711 30.40 23.95 2.98
CA SER A 711 31.66 23.20 2.92
C SER A 711 31.42 21.72 2.60
N PHE A 712 30.42 21.10 3.24
CA PHE A 712 30.03 19.73 2.96
C PHE A 712 29.51 19.55 1.53
N ILE A 713 28.65 20.46 1.06
CA ILE A 713 28.14 20.43 -0.32
C ILE A 713 29.29 20.54 -1.33
N GLN A 714 30.26 21.42 -1.05
CA GLN A 714 31.45 21.57 -1.89
C GLN A 714 32.29 20.27 -1.93
N LEU A 715 32.41 19.53 -0.82
CA LEU A 715 33.08 18.22 -0.77
C LEU A 715 32.28 17.10 -1.45
N ALA A 716 30.95 17.18 -1.43
CA ALA A 716 30.07 16.20 -2.08
C ALA A 716 30.01 16.41 -3.61
N GLN A 717 30.09 17.65 -4.08
CA GLN A 717 30.08 17.99 -5.51
C GLN A 717 31.39 17.61 -6.22
N ASN A 718 32.52 17.78 -5.54
CA ASN A 718 33.86 17.37 -6.00
C ASN A 718 34.13 15.88 -5.79
#